data_AF-U2SAT4-F1
#
_entry.id   AF-U2SAT4-F1
#
_cell.length_a   1.000
_cell.length_b   1.000
_cell.length_c   1.000
_cell.angle_alpha   90.00
_cell.angle_beta   90.00
_cell.angle_gamma   90.00
#
_symmetry.space_group_name_H-M   'P 1'
#
loop_
_entity.id
_entity.type
_entity.pdbx_description
1 polymer ?
#
loop_
_entity_poly.entity_id
_entity_poly.type
_entity_poly.pdbx_seq_one_letter_code
_entity_poly.pdbx_strand_id
1 'polypeptide(L)'
;MSSSNHPHADRSRRRDGAPHGWSGRVGAVLAVVVLVVAGALVPGTAQAQTNDSVDSWDTTFTVGTDGLLRVSETIVWRFGSNSGRHGIKRTLPTREPFGDEADKKDAVYDITDVSVTSPDASAAFTTSTDCEQGGPRDCSETLKIGDANTRITSATATYTIGYTVSGALRSSGDYDELYWDVVGSEAPTIDRLSVSVEVPGGVQETRCYSGAAGTSTECTSQAVVDGRGVFTQEPRTAGTVTTIGAKIAPGLVSDNQPHLEKARMSETAKASLAFLGVGGSCTIAAIVGLLLFWRNSRDERFADVPPGMVPAGTDDAPVRPDKKSDHETIPVRVVPPDVPVAVGGLLIDGRIGARETSAVLVDLAVRGAIQLRAEDDGERVYARLVDASRVDQPFEEEFLRTIFSNEKAEPGAEVALHKPGALLKAGEQLSSDVTYSATKSRLMKSAGKVGERGSAMLSTVLWWMIGLPILLGMFSLVGSGGMQFTPTKSAAAASVDPSAAAILGFVIPAVVFGIGCWQIHSRGQRTALGRAFTDQVDGFHEYLATAEADQIQFEEGRDIFSEYLPWAIALNLTNRWAQICRRLAEEGRLPATPPAWYYGDPASFNYGYFAGNMVRSMSAGSSPAPSSGGSGSGFGSSGGSSFSGGGGFSGGGGGGGGASSW
;
A
#
# COMPACT_ATOMS: atom_id res chain seq x y z
N MET A 1 31.81 54.15 13.90
CA MET A 1 30.94 54.18 15.11
C MET A 1 29.63 54.83 14.67
N SER A 2 28.43 54.25 14.68
CA SER A 2 27.91 52.97 15.17
C SER A 2 26.73 52.63 14.24
N SER A 3 26.67 51.39 13.76
CA SER A 3 25.61 50.87 12.88
C SER A 3 24.47 50.33 13.76
N SER A 4 23.28 50.91 13.65
CA SER A 4 22.06 50.44 14.33
C SER A 4 21.43 49.29 13.56
N ASN A 5 21.62 48.06 14.05
CA ASN A 5 20.91 46.87 13.58
C ASN A 5 19.66 46.61 14.45
N HIS A 6 18.49 46.63 13.82
CA HIS A 6 17.29 45.97 14.33
C HIS A 6 17.42 44.44 14.17
N PRO A 7 17.01 43.62 15.15
CA PRO A 7 16.77 42.21 14.89
C PRO A 7 15.28 41.97 14.60
N HIS A 8 15.00 41.50 13.39
CA HIS A 8 13.76 40.82 13.05
C HIS A 8 13.69 39.49 13.82
N ALA A 9 12.64 39.31 14.62
CA ALA A 9 12.33 38.05 15.29
C ALA A 9 11.75 37.05 14.28
N ASP A 10 12.59 36.12 13.82
CA ASP A 10 12.17 34.99 13.00
C ASP A 10 11.54 33.91 13.91
N ARG A 11 10.22 33.78 13.83
CA ARG A 11 9.43 32.71 14.47
C ARG A 11 9.60 31.40 13.69
N SER A 12 10.73 30.74 13.85
CA SER A 12 10.86 29.33 13.48
C SER A 12 10.26 28.45 14.57
N ARG A 13 9.03 27.96 14.32
CA ARG A 13 8.42 26.88 15.11
C ARG A 13 9.29 25.64 14.97
N ARG A 14 10.04 25.31 16.04
CA ARG A 14 10.62 23.97 16.21
C ARG A 14 9.50 22.95 16.16
N ARG A 15 9.57 22.04 15.18
CA ARG A 15 8.79 20.79 15.18
C ARG A 15 9.38 19.91 16.27
N ASP A 16 8.77 19.93 17.44
CA ASP A 16 9.08 19.00 18.51
C ASP A 16 8.70 17.57 18.10
N GLY A 17 9.57 16.63 18.45
CA GLY A 17 9.59 15.25 17.96
C GLY A 17 8.31 14.48 18.24
N ALA A 18 7.86 13.75 17.22
CA ALA A 18 6.80 12.76 17.35
C ALA A 18 7.25 11.60 18.27
N PRO A 19 6.38 11.05 19.12
CA PRO A 19 6.75 10.01 20.07
C PRO A 19 7.10 8.68 19.37
N HIS A 20 8.22 8.08 19.79
CA HIS A 20 8.83 6.85 19.27
C HIS A 20 8.01 5.55 19.39
N GLY A 21 6.73 5.60 19.79
CA GLY A 21 5.84 4.43 19.80
C GLY A 21 5.12 4.16 18.46
N TRP A 22 5.21 5.09 17.51
CA TRP A 22 4.42 5.07 16.28
C TRP A 22 5.00 4.16 15.18
N SER A 23 6.32 3.97 15.15
CA SER A 23 7.04 3.27 14.07
C SER A 23 6.90 1.75 14.11
N GLY A 24 6.85 1.14 15.29
CA GLY A 24 6.89 -0.32 15.44
C GLY A 24 5.63 -1.05 14.91
N ARG A 25 4.44 -0.46 15.12
CA ARG A 25 3.17 -1.09 14.72
C ARG A 25 2.82 -0.86 13.25
N VAL A 26 3.24 0.26 12.68
CA VAL A 26 3.09 0.56 11.24
C VAL A 26 4.02 -0.33 10.40
N GLY A 27 5.24 -0.60 10.89
CA GLY A 27 6.20 -1.49 10.23
C GLY A 27 5.73 -2.94 10.12
N ALA A 28 5.05 -3.46 11.15
CA ALA A 28 4.54 -4.83 11.14
C ALA A 28 3.43 -5.06 10.10
N VAL A 29 2.55 -4.06 9.88
CA VAL A 29 1.48 -4.13 8.87
C VAL A 29 2.05 -4.08 7.45
N LEU A 30 3.08 -3.25 7.21
CA LEU A 30 3.77 -3.19 5.91
C LEU A 30 4.49 -4.51 5.58
N ALA A 31 5.10 -5.17 6.56
CA ALA A 31 5.80 -6.44 6.35
C ALA A 31 4.87 -7.59 5.94
N VAL A 32 3.65 -7.64 6.49
CA VAL A 32 2.64 -8.66 6.12
C VAL A 32 2.16 -8.44 4.68
N VAL A 33 1.95 -7.18 4.26
CA VAL A 33 1.57 -6.86 2.87
C VAL A 33 2.66 -7.29 1.89
N VAL A 34 3.94 -7.07 2.21
CA VAL A 34 5.07 -7.47 1.35
C VAL A 34 5.18 -9.01 1.24
N LEU A 35 4.95 -9.74 2.32
CA LEU A 35 4.97 -11.21 2.32
C LEU A 35 3.84 -11.84 1.49
N VAL A 36 2.65 -11.23 1.51
CA VAL A 36 1.51 -11.68 0.68
C VAL A 36 1.79 -11.44 -0.81
N VAL A 37 2.46 -10.35 -1.17
CA VAL A 37 2.85 -10.05 -2.56
C VAL A 37 3.96 -10.99 -3.06
N ALA A 38 4.90 -11.38 -2.20
CA ALA A 38 6.00 -12.26 -2.58
C ALA A 38 5.58 -13.73 -2.83
N GLY A 39 4.46 -14.18 -2.24
CA GLY A 39 3.95 -15.55 -2.40
C GLY A 39 3.30 -15.87 -3.76
N ALA A 40 3.11 -14.87 -4.64
CA ALA A 40 2.37 -15.01 -5.89
C ALA A 40 3.25 -15.33 -7.12
N LEU A 41 4.56 -15.52 -6.98
CA LEU A 41 5.47 -15.78 -8.11
C LEU A 41 5.85 -17.27 -8.18
N VAL A 42 5.22 -18.03 -9.09
CA VAL A 42 5.57 -19.44 -9.39
C VAL A 42 6.22 -19.54 -10.77
N PRO A 43 7.35 -20.27 -10.95
CA PRO A 43 7.96 -20.49 -12.27
C PRO A 43 7.16 -21.48 -13.14
N GLY A 44 6.99 -21.17 -14.43
CA GLY A 44 6.21 -21.96 -15.40
C GLY A 44 6.97 -23.15 -16.03
N THR A 45 6.21 -24.16 -16.46
CA THR A 45 6.69 -25.38 -17.15
C THR A 45 6.74 -25.20 -18.67
N ALA A 46 7.74 -25.77 -19.34
CA ALA A 46 7.93 -25.69 -20.80
C ALA A 46 7.28 -26.88 -21.54
N GLN A 47 6.69 -26.63 -22.71
CA GLN A 47 6.17 -27.67 -23.64
C GLN A 47 7.28 -28.16 -24.59
N ALA A 48 7.23 -29.45 -24.96
CA ALA A 48 8.22 -30.11 -25.81
C ALA A 48 7.98 -29.85 -27.32
N GLN A 49 9.03 -29.51 -28.07
CA GLN A 49 8.99 -29.19 -29.50
C GLN A 49 9.32 -30.42 -30.36
N THR A 50 8.61 -30.65 -31.48
CA THR A 50 8.90 -31.73 -32.45
C THR A 50 10.07 -31.35 -33.37
N ASN A 51 10.91 -32.33 -33.75
CA ASN A 51 12.04 -32.13 -34.67
C ASN A 51 11.62 -32.14 -36.15
N ASP A 52 10.56 -31.40 -36.51
CA ASP A 52 10.10 -31.27 -37.89
C ASP A 52 10.98 -30.30 -38.71
N SER A 53 10.93 -30.42 -40.04
CA SER A 53 11.49 -29.44 -40.97
C SER A 53 10.63 -29.34 -42.23
N VAL A 54 10.89 -28.36 -43.09
CA VAL A 54 10.19 -28.18 -44.37
C VAL A 54 11.22 -28.16 -45.49
N ASP A 55 11.07 -29.06 -46.46
CA ASP A 55 12.01 -29.17 -47.59
C ASP A 55 11.83 -28.00 -48.57
N SER A 56 10.58 -27.63 -48.86
CA SER A 56 10.27 -26.40 -49.60
C SER A 56 8.95 -25.79 -49.18
N TRP A 57 8.90 -24.46 -49.22
CA TRP A 57 7.70 -23.68 -49.04
C TRP A 57 7.61 -22.65 -50.16
N ASP A 58 6.73 -22.89 -51.10
CA ASP A 58 6.53 -22.08 -52.29
C ASP A 58 5.21 -21.31 -52.17
N THR A 59 5.26 -19.98 -52.12
CA THR A 59 4.06 -19.15 -51.90
C THR A 59 3.83 -18.19 -53.06
N THR A 60 2.61 -18.14 -53.57
CA THR A 60 2.18 -17.14 -54.56
C THR A 60 1.14 -16.23 -53.94
N PHE A 61 1.40 -14.92 -54.00
CA PHE A 61 0.49 -13.85 -53.61
C PHE A 61 0.00 -13.13 -54.85
N THR A 62 -1.32 -13.01 -55.01
CA THR A 62 -1.93 -12.22 -56.08
C THR A 62 -2.85 -11.17 -55.49
N VAL A 63 -2.48 -9.91 -55.62
CA VAL A 63 -3.31 -8.77 -55.20
C VAL A 63 -4.28 -8.42 -56.33
N GLY A 64 -5.58 -8.45 -56.04
CA GLY A 64 -6.59 -8.00 -56.98
C GLY A 64 -6.79 -6.48 -56.95
N THR A 65 -7.46 -5.95 -57.98
CA THR A 65 -7.88 -4.52 -58.00
C THR A 65 -8.97 -4.22 -56.96
N ASP A 66 -9.60 -5.27 -56.42
CA ASP A 66 -10.52 -5.26 -55.30
C ASP A 66 -9.83 -5.16 -53.93
N GLY A 67 -8.50 -5.26 -53.87
CA GLY A 67 -7.74 -5.26 -52.62
C GLY A 67 -7.64 -6.62 -51.92
N LEU A 68 -8.25 -7.66 -52.50
CA LEU A 68 -8.19 -9.01 -51.97
C LEU A 68 -6.85 -9.68 -52.33
N LEU A 69 -6.18 -10.19 -51.31
CA LEU A 69 -4.95 -10.97 -51.44
C LEU A 69 -5.30 -12.45 -51.59
N ARG A 70 -5.10 -13.00 -52.79
CA ARG A 70 -5.28 -14.44 -53.04
C ARG A 70 -3.94 -15.14 -52.83
N VAL A 71 -3.93 -16.15 -51.97
CA VAL A 71 -2.74 -16.86 -51.53
C VAL A 71 -2.80 -18.32 -51.98
N SER A 72 -1.68 -18.83 -52.49
CA SER A 72 -1.46 -20.25 -52.74
C SER A 72 -0.11 -20.66 -52.15
N GLU A 73 -0.12 -21.53 -51.14
CA GLU A 73 1.07 -22.09 -50.50
C GLU A 73 1.22 -23.56 -50.87
N THR A 74 2.38 -23.97 -51.37
CA THR A 74 2.76 -25.37 -51.55
C THR A 74 3.89 -25.71 -50.59
N ILE A 75 3.64 -26.65 -49.68
CA ILE A 75 4.52 -26.99 -48.57
C ILE A 75 4.90 -28.46 -48.65
N VAL A 76 6.19 -28.75 -48.78
CA VAL A 76 6.74 -30.10 -48.68
C VAL A 76 7.26 -30.31 -47.25
N TRP A 77 6.39 -30.85 -46.40
CA TRP A 77 6.66 -31.03 -44.98
C TRP A 77 7.48 -32.30 -44.74
N ARG A 78 8.50 -32.23 -43.88
CA ARG A 78 9.27 -33.37 -43.40
C ARG A 78 9.00 -33.61 -41.92
N PHE A 79 8.40 -34.76 -41.64
CA PHE A 79 8.01 -35.10 -40.28
C PHE A 79 9.18 -35.63 -39.45
N GLY A 80 9.40 -35.03 -38.29
CA GLY A 80 10.29 -35.52 -37.25
C GLY A 80 9.86 -36.88 -36.71
N SER A 81 10.76 -37.59 -36.04
CA SER A 81 10.51 -38.96 -35.55
C SER A 81 9.36 -39.05 -34.53
N ASN A 82 9.09 -37.96 -33.81
CA ASN A 82 8.14 -37.91 -32.68
C ASN A 82 6.87 -37.10 -33.00
N SER A 83 6.63 -36.76 -34.26
CA SER A 83 5.51 -35.90 -34.72
C SER A 83 4.14 -36.58 -34.73
N GLY A 84 4.05 -37.90 -34.54
CA GLY A 84 2.80 -38.65 -34.75
C GLY A 84 2.50 -38.90 -36.24
N ARG A 85 2.71 -37.90 -37.12
CA ARG A 85 2.51 -37.93 -38.58
C ARG A 85 1.04 -38.08 -38.98
N HIS A 86 0.16 -37.32 -38.36
CA HIS A 86 -1.27 -37.27 -38.73
C HIS A 86 -1.60 -36.09 -39.64
N GLY A 87 -0.77 -35.06 -39.65
CA GLY A 87 -0.79 -33.98 -40.62
C GLY A 87 -0.11 -32.73 -40.10
N ILE A 88 -0.53 -31.56 -40.60
CA ILE A 88 0.02 -30.27 -40.21
C ILE A 88 -1.07 -29.33 -39.68
N LYS A 89 -0.65 -28.35 -38.88
CA LYS A 89 -1.41 -27.18 -38.49
C LYS A 89 -0.81 -25.99 -39.20
N ARG A 90 -1.62 -25.20 -39.89
CA ARG A 90 -1.26 -23.89 -40.43
C ARG A 90 -2.03 -22.84 -39.66
N THR A 91 -1.33 -21.96 -38.96
CA THR A 91 -1.92 -20.85 -38.22
C THR A 91 -1.83 -19.60 -39.07
N LEU A 92 -2.90 -18.81 -39.13
CA LEU A 92 -2.98 -17.56 -39.88
C LEU A 92 -3.55 -16.46 -38.96
N PRO A 93 -2.87 -15.31 -38.79
CA PRO A 93 -3.40 -14.22 -37.97
C PRO A 93 -4.68 -13.65 -38.57
N THR A 94 -5.68 -13.43 -37.72
CA THR A 94 -6.93 -12.74 -38.06
C THR A 94 -7.04 -11.40 -37.35
N ARG A 95 -6.19 -11.15 -36.35
CA ARG A 95 -6.13 -9.88 -35.62
C ARG A 95 -4.78 -9.69 -34.95
N GLU A 96 -4.24 -8.49 -35.02
CA GLU A 96 -2.98 -8.12 -34.35
C GLU A 96 -2.91 -6.61 -34.04
N PRO A 97 -2.09 -6.18 -33.06
CA PRO A 97 -1.86 -4.77 -32.77
C PRO A 97 -1.34 -4.00 -34.00
N PHE A 98 -1.89 -2.80 -34.24
CA PHE A 98 -1.50 -1.96 -35.36
C PHE A 98 -1.14 -0.53 -34.93
N GLY A 99 -0.01 -0.02 -35.43
CA GLY A 99 0.50 1.31 -35.12
C GLY A 99 1.11 1.41 -33.73
N ASP A 100 1.19 2.63 -33.19
CA ASP A 100 1.70 2.85 -31.85
C ASP A 100 0.69 2.41 -30.79
N GLU A 101 1.17 1.92 -29.64
CA GLU A 101 0.31 1.53 -28.51
C GLU A 101 -0.64 2.65 -28.02
N ALA A 102 -0.30 3.91 -28.32
CA ALA A 102 -1.16 5.06 -28.04
C ALA A 102 -2.44 5.09 -28.89
N ASP A 103 -2.40 4.57 -30.12
CA ASP A 103 -3.51 4.63 -31.07
C ASP A 103 -4.63 3.64 -30.75
N LYS A 104 -4.33 2.61 -29.95
CA LYS A 104 -5.29 1.59 -29.47
C LYS A 104 -6.15 1.02 -30.60
N LYS A 105 -5.50 0.60 -31.69
CA LYS A 105 -6.14 -0.07 -32.82
C LYS A 105 -5.50 -1.43 -33.10
N ASP A 106 -6.29 -2.32 -33.67
CA ASP A 106 -5.87 -3.63 -34.13
C ASP A 106 -6.17 -3.73 -35.62
N ALA A 107 -5.24 -4.28 -36.39
CA ALA A 107 -5.50 -4.72 -37.76
C ALA A 107 -6.29 -6.03 -37.72
N VAL A 108 -7.28 -6.16 -38.60
CA VAL A 108 -8.15 -7.33 -38.71
C VAL A 108 -8.05 -7.88 -40.13
N TYR A 109 -7.94 -9.20 -40.21
CA TYR A 109 -7.86 -9.92 -41.48
C TYR A 109 -9.00 -10.92 -41.57
N ASP A 110 -9.82 -10.79 -42.61
CA ASP A 110 -10.85 -11.78 -42.92
C ASP A 110 -10.26 -12.82 -43.88
N ILE A 111 -10.23 -14.07 -43.42
CA ILE A 111 -9.72 -15.21 -44.19
C ILE A 111 -10.92 -16.01 -44.73
N THR A 112 -10.95 -16.19 -46.05
CA THR A 112 -12.07 -16.84 -46.75
C THR A 112 -11.55 -17.78 -47.84
N ASP A 113 -12.47 -18.53 -48.47
CA ASP A 113 -12.20 -19.43 -49.60
C ASP A 113 -11.06 -20.44 -49.37
N VAL A 114 -10.94 -20.92 -48.13
CA VAL A 114 -9.92 -21.89 -47.73
C VAL A 114 -10.11 -23.22 -48.49
N SER A 115 -9.04 -23.68 -49.13
CA SER A 115 -8.98 -24.95 -49.84
C SER A 115 -7.66 -25.66 -49.55
N VAL A 116 -7.71 -26.99 -49.47
CA VAL A 116 -6.53 -27.83 -49.23
C VAL A 116 -6.55 -29.00 -50.19
N THR A 117 -5.40 -29.27 -50.82
CA THR A 117 -5.18 -30.49 -51.62
C THR A 117 -3.84 -31.11 -51.26
N SER A 118 -3.73 -32.43 -51.38
CA SER A 118 -2.49 -33.16 -51.17
C SER A 118 -2.45 -34.38 -52.08
N PRO A 119 -1.32 -34.65 -52.76
CA PRO A 119 -1.15 -35.85 -53.59
C PRO A 119 -0.80 -37.11 -52.79
N ASP A 120 -0.29 -36.96 -51.57
CA ASP A 120 0.38 -38.01 -50.80
C ASP A 120 -0.04 -38.09 -49.32
N ALA A 121 -0.94 -37.22 -48.87
CA ALA A 121 -1.55 -37.23 -47.54
C ALA A 121 -3.04 -36.88 -47.56
N SER A 122 -3.72 -37.00 -46.42
CA SER A 122 -5.11 -36.54 -46.29
C SER A 122 -5.18 -35.01 -46.40
N ALA A 123 -6.04 -34.53 -47.29
CA ALA A 123 -6.36 -33.10 -47.46
C ALA A 123 -7.56 -32.66 -46.63
N ALA A 124 -8.15 -33.55 -45.81
CA ALA A 124 -9.21 -33.16 -44.89
C ALA A 124 -8.69 -32.12 -43.89
N PHE A 125 -9.51 -31.12 -43.57
CA PHE A 125 -9.12 -30.08 -42.61
C PHE A 125 -10.30 -29.62 -41.76
N THR A 126 -9.96 -29.04 -40.62
CA THR A 126 -10.86 -28.32 -39.73
C THR A 126 -10.25 -26.97 -39.39
N THR A 127 -11.09 -25.98 -39.13
CA THR A 127 -10.64 -24.65 -38.70
C THR A 127 -11.06 -24.38 -37.27
N SER A 128 -10.21 -23.67 -36.53
CA SER A 128 -10.51 -23.19 -35.18
C SER A 128 -9.87 -21.83 -34.97
N THR A 129 -10.63 -20.89 -34.41
CA THR A 129 -10.11 -19.56 -34.06
C THR A 129 -9.68 -19.55 -32.60
N ASP A 130 -8.49 -19.01 -32.33
CA ASP A 130 -7.94 -18.80 -31.01
C ASP A 130 -7.57 -17.32 -30.84
N CYS A 131 -8.10 -16.69 -29.79
CA CYS A 131 -7.83 -15.30 -29.40
C CYS A 131 -7.23 -15.22 -27.99
N GLU A 132 -6.79 -16.34 -27.43
CA GLU A 132 -6.33 -16.45 -26.04
C GLU A 132 -4.81 -16.62 -25.94
N GLN A 133 -4.15 -17.26 -26.92
CA GLN A 133 -2.71 -17.55 -26.83
C GLN A 133 -1.76 -16.34 -26.92
N GLY A 134 -2.18 -15.21 -27.51
CA GLY A 134 -1.41 -13.96 -27.56
C GLY A 134 -1.97 -12.81 -26.69
N GLY A 135 -3.19 -12.99 -26.15
CA GLY A 135 -3.98 -11.94 -25.53
C GLY A 135 -5.12 -11.45 -26.43
N PRO A 136 -6.01 -10.58 -25.94
CA PRO A 136 -7.27 -10.24 -26.63
C PRO A 136 -7.08 -9.49 -27.97
N ARG A 137 -5.87 -9.01 -28.24
CA ARG A 137 -5.51 -8.24 -29.45
C ARG A 137 -4.87 -9.10 -30.53
N ASP A 138 -4.49 -10.35 -30.21
CA ASP A 138 -3.86 -11.30 -31.11
C ASP A 138 -4.79 -12.50 -31.31
N CYS A 139 -5.44 -12.57 -32.47
CA CYS A 139 -6.28 -13.70 -32.86
C CYS A 139 -5.68 -14.41 -34.06
N SER A 140 -5.84 -15.72 -34.10
CA SER A 140 -5.43 -16.53 -35.23
C SER A 140 -6.47 -17.59 -35.56
N GLU A 141 -6.54 -17.96 -36.83
CA GLU A 141 -7.26 -19.12 -37.31
C GLU A 141 -6.25 -20.25 -37.59
N THR A 142 -6.48 -21.40 -36.98
CA THR A 142 -5.66 -22.60 -37.20
C THR A 142 -6.40 -23.57 -38.12
N LEU A 143 -5.81 -23.85 -39.28
CA LEU A 143 -6.19 -24.93 -40.16
C LEU A 143 -5.47 -26.20 -39.70
N LYS A 144 -6.21 -27.12 -39.10
CA LYS A 144 -5.71 -28.46 -38.75
C LYS A 144 -5.98 -29.41 -39.91
N ILE A 145 -4.95 -29.71 -40.69
CA ILE A 145 -4.97 -30.50 -41.92
C ILE A 145 -4.48 -31.92 -41.61
N GLY A 146 -5.18 -32.93 -42.11
CA GLY A 146 -4.84 -34.34 -41.95
C GLY A 146 -5.99 -35.18 -41.38
N ASP A 147 -5.67 -36.39 -40.93
CA ASP A 147 -6.63 -37.33 -40.34
C ASP A 147 -6.06 -37.94 -39.06
N ALA A 148 -6.80 -37.79 -37.96
CA ALA A 148 -6.39 -38.28 -36.65
C ALA A 148 -6.31 -39.81 -36.60
N ASN A 149 -7.02 -40.50 -37.48
CA ASN A 149 -7.09 -41.96 -37.50
C ASN A 149 -6.13 -42.58 -38.52
N THR A 150 -5.51 -41.77 -39.38
CA THR A 150 -4.65 -42.24 -40.46
C THR A 150 -3.25 -41.64 -40.32
N ARG A 151 -2.24 -42.49 -40.17
CA ARG A 151 -0.85 -42.07 -40.11
C ARG A 151 -0.22 -42.00 -41.50
N ILE A 152 0.48 -40.92 -41.80
CA ILE A 152 1.26 -40.75 -43.02
C ILE A 152 2.51 -41.65 -42.93
N THR A 153 2.66 -42.56 -43.89
CA THR A 153 3.72 -43.57 -43.89
C THR A 153 5.03 -43.06 -44.47
N SER A 154 4.98 -42.09 -45.39
CA SER A 154 6.16 -41.41 -45.93
C SER A 154 6.83 -40.51 -44.88
N ALA A 155 8.11 -40.19 -45.12
CA ALA A 155 8.85 -39.19 -44.34
C ALA A 155 8.38 -37.76 -44.60
N THR A 156 7.79 -37.54 -45.77
CA THR A 156 7.36 -36.23 -46.25
C THR A 156 5.93 -36.28 -46.76
N ALA A 157 5.24 -35.15 -46.69
CA ALA A 157 3.93 -34.95 -47.32
C ALA A 157 3.87 -33.57 -47.96
N THR A 158 3.13 -33.47 -49.06
CA THR A 158 2.95 -32.24 -49.81
C THR A 158 1.55 -31.70 -49.58
N TYR A 159 1.44 -30.44 -49.17
CA TYR A 159 0.16 -29.75 -48.99
C TYR A 159 0.12 -28.52 -49.88
N THR A 160 -0.95 -28.35 -50.64
CA THR A 160 -1.26 -27.09 -51.32
C THR A 160 -2.47 -26.46 -50.67
N ILE A 161 -2.30 -25.26 -50.12
CA ILE A 161 -3.28 -24.51 -49.35
C ILE A 161 -3.59 -23.23 -50.11
N GLY A 162 -4.86 -23.01 -50.45
CA GLY A 162 -5.35 -21.79 -51.06
C GLY A 162 -6.29 -21.04 -50.12
N TYR A 163 -6.17 -19.72 -50.04
CA TYR A 163 -7.07 -18.86 -49.24
C TYR A 163 -7.07 -17.42 -49.74
N THR A 164 -8.09 -16.66 -49.39
CA THR A 164 -8.23 -15.22 -49.69
C THR A 164 -8.18 -14.41 -48.40
N VAL A 165 -7.41 -13.32 -48.39
CA VAL A 165 -7.27 -12.41 -47.25
C VAL A 165 -7.77 -11.01 -47.62
N SER A 166 -8.63 -10.44 -46.79
CA SER A 166 -9.03 -9.02 -46.81
C SER A 166 -8.26 -8.23 -45.76
N GLY A 167 -8.00 -6.94 -46.01
CA GLY A 167 -7.33 -6.04 -45.06
C GLY A 167 -5.79 -6.12 -45.03
N ALA A 168 -5.17 -6.84 -45.98
CA ALA A 168 -3.72 -7.10 -46.01
C ALA A 168 -2.85 -5.93 -46.55
N LEU A 169 -3.47 -4.93 -47.19
CA LEU A 169 -2.77 -3.84 -47.86
C LEU A 169 -2.59 -2.61 -46.96
N ARG A 170 -1.58 -1.81 -47.29
CA ARG A 170 -1.33 -0.50 -46.69
C ARG A 170 -1.15 0.54 -47.81
N SER A 171 -1.43 1.80 -47.49
CA SER A 171 -1.22 2.90 -48.45
C SER A 171 -0.68 4.13 -47.74
N SER A 172 0.31 4.76 -48.37
CA SER A 172 0.97 5.98 -47.89
C SER A 172 0.53 7.24 -48.64
N GLY A 173 -0.36 7.10 -49.63
CA GLY A 173 -0.76 8.16 -50.57
C GLY A 173 0.15 8.25 -51.80
N ASP A 174 1.45 8.01 -51.65
CA ASP A 174 2.41 7.99 -52.76
C ASP A 174 2.48 6.62 -53.47
N TYR A 175 2.16 5.56 -52.74
CA TYR A 175 2.08 4.19 -53.23
C TYR A 175 1.18 3.35 -52.32
N ASP A 176 0.65 2.28 -52.90
CA ASP A 176 0.00 1.19 -52.16
C ASP A 176 1.06 0.09 -51.97
N GLU A 177 0.93 -0.73 -50.92
CA GLU A 177 1.89 -1.81 -50.67
C GLU A 177 1.23 -3.04 -50.04
N LEU A 178 1.73 -4.20 -50.48
CA LEU A 178 1.61 -5.43 -49.71
C LEU A 178 2.87 -5.55 -48.85
N TYR A 179 2.72 -5.42 -47.54
CA TYR A 179 3.80 -5.60 -46.57
C TYR A 179 3.42 -6.73 -45.59
N TRP A 180 3.80 -7.96 -45.92
CA TRP A 180 3.18 -9.17 -45.38
C TRP A 180 4.23 -10.13 -44.83
N ASP A 181 3.97 -10.65 -43.64
CA ASP A 181 4.74 -11.77 -43.10
C ASP A 181 4.30 -13.05 -43.83
N VAL A 182 5.24 -13.76 -44.45
CA VAL A 182 4.91 -14.98 -45.21
C VAL A 182 4.81 -16.16 -44.27
N VAL A 183 5.80 -16.25 -43.37
CA VAL A 183 5.92 -17.33 -42.40
C VAL A 183 6.34 -16.71 -41.07
N GLY A 184 5.66 -17.09 -39.99
CA GLY A 184 5.92 -16.65 -38.62
C GLY A 184 6.96 -17.50 -37.86
N SER A 185 7.34 -17.05 -36.67
CA SER A 185 8.42 -17.65 -35.87
C SER A 185 8.16 -19.07 -35.36
N GLU A 186 6.90 -19.50 -35.34
CA GLU A 186 6.50 -20.83 -34.87
C GLU A 186 6.78 -21.94 -35.88
N ALA A 187 6.99 -21.60 -37.16
CA ALA A 187 7.34 -22.57 -38.17
C ALA A 187 8.72 -23.19 -37.92
N PRO A 188 8.92 -24.48 -38.24
CA PRO A 188 10.23 -25.11 -38.16
C PRO A 188 11.19 -24.55 -39.23
N THR A 189 12.42 -25.06 -39.25
CA THR A 189 13.40 -24.73 -40.28
C THR A 189 12.88 -25.12 -41.67
N ILE A 190 13.02 -24.20 -42.63
CA ILE A 190 12.67 -24.39 -44.04
C ILE A 190 13.97 -24.36 -44.85
N ASP A 191 14.24 -25.42 -45.60
CA ASP A 191 15.44 -25.51 -46.43
C ASP A 191 15.39 -24.51 -47.59
N ARG A 192 14.22 -24.39 -48.24
CA ARG A 192 13.95 -23.40 -49.29
C ARG A 192 12.60 -22.73 -49.14
N LEU A 193 12.62 -21.41 -48.91
CA LEU A 193 11.46 -20.54 -48.99
C LEU A 193 11.52 -19.74 -50.29
N SER A 194 10.47 -19.84 -51.10
CA SER A 194 10.31 -19.10 -52.36
C SER A 194 8.96 -18.39 -52.38
N VAL A 195 8.95 -17.11 -52.76
CA VAL A 195 7.75 -16.29 -52.77
C VAL A 195 7.66 -15.52 -54.08
N SER A 196 6.48 -15.55 -54.71
CA SER A 196 6.14 -14.76 -55.90
C SER A 196 4.96 -13.85 -55.59
N VAL A 197 5.07 -12.57 -55.92
CA VAL A 197 4.03 -11.56 -55.70
C VAL A 197 3.64 -10.93 -57.02
N GLU A 198 2.34 -10.97 -57.32
CA GLU A 198 1.71 -10.34 -58.46
C GLU A 198 0.77 -9.24 -57.97
N VAL A 199 0.89 -8.03 -58.53
CA VAL A 199 0.07 -6.87 -58.16
C VAL A 199 -0.44 -6.16 -59.42
N PRO A 200 -1.56 -5.42 -59.33
CA PRO A 200 -2.05 -4.64 -60.47
C PRO A 200 -1.00 -3.64 -60.96
N GLY A 201 -0.74 -3.62 -62.27
CA GLY A 201 0.27 -2.73 -62.87
C GLY A 201 1.72 -3.14 -62.67
N GLY A 202 1.99 -4.27 -61.99
CA GLY A 202 3.33 -4.79 -61.74
C GLY A 202 4.01 -4.17 -60.52
N VAL A 203 4.89 -4.95 -59.87
CA VAL A 203 5.60 -4.56 -58.66
C VAL A 203 6.62 -3.46 -58.97
N GLN A 204 6.55 -2.35 -58.25
CA GLN A 204 7.41 -1.18 -58.45
C GLN A 204 8.74 -1.30 -57.68
N GLU A 205 8.69 -1.85 -56.46
CA GLU A 205 9.84 -2.03 -55.58
C GLU A 205 9.59 -3.24 -54.67
N THR A 206 10.65 -3.97 -54.35
CA THR A 206 10.61 -5.13 -53.46
C THR A 206 11.45 -4.91 -52.20
N ARG A 207 10.99 -5.46 -51.07
CA ARG A 207 11.77 -5.64 -49.84
C ARG A 207 11.51 -7.02 -49.25
N CYS A 208 12.51 -7.57 -48.57
CA CYS A 208 12.40 -8.86 -47.91
C CYS A 208 13.36 -8.88 -46.73
N TYR A 209 12.82 -9.23 -45.56
CA TYR A 209 13.58 -9.36 -44.33
C TYR A 209 13.38 -10.74 -43.75
N SER A 210 14.44 -11.37 -43.24
CA SER A 210 14.37 -12.68 -42.60
C SER A 210 15.25 -12.74 -41.36
N GLY A 211 14.65 -12.99 -40.19
CA GLY A 211 15.37 -13.11 -38.91
C GLY A 211 14.45 -12.91 -37.70
N ALA A 212 15.01 -12.50 -36.55
CA ALA A 212 14.19 -12.22 -35.37
C ALA A 212 13.20 -11.08 -35.63
N ALA A 213 12.03 -11.09 -34.97
CA ALA A 213 11.03 -10.03 -35.11
C ALA A 213 11.65 -8.64 -34.88
N GLY A 214 11.40 -7.70 -35.80
CA GLY A 214 11.99 -6.35 -35.78
C GLY A 214 13.38 -6.23 -36.41
N THR A 215 13.94 -7.31 -36.98
CA THR A 215 15.20 -7.23 -37.72
C THR A 215 15.05 -6.50 -39.06
N SER A 216 16.16 -5.98 -39.56
CA SER A 216 16.30 -5.46 -40.93
C SER A 216 17.26 -6.29 -41.79
N THR A 217 17.54 -7.54 -41.41
CA THR A 217 18.39 -8.47 -42.18
C THR A 217 17.69 -8.84 -43.48
N GLU A 218 18.30 -8.51 -44.62
CA GLU A 218 17.74 -8.83 -45.93
C GLU A 218 17.72 -10.34 -46.21
N CYS A 219 16.74 -10.79 -46.99
CA CYS A 219 16.65 -12.18 -47.46
C CYS A 219 17.78 -12.57 -48.43
N THR A 220 17.98 -13.87 -48.67
CA THR A 220 18.98 -14.39 -49.63
C THR A 220 18.88 -13.73 -51.00
N SER A 221 17.66 -13.53 -51.52
CA SER A 221 17.45 -12.72 -52.73
C SER A 221 16.08 -12.04 -52.78
N GLN A 222 16.02 -10.92 -53.49
CA GLN A 222 14.80 -10.21 -53.86
C GLN A 222 14.99 -9.55 -55.23
N ALA A 223 14.00 -9.62 -56.10
CA ALA A 223 14.05 -9.00 -57.42
C ALA A 223 12.64 -8.71 -57.97
N VAL A 224 12.57 -7.83 -58.96
CA VAL A 224 11.40 -7.72 -59.84
C VAL A 224 11.73 -8.40 -61.17
N VAL A 225 10.99 -9.45 -61.51
CA VAL A 225 11.15 -10.23 -62.74
C VAL A 225 9.82 -10.22 -63.49
N ASP A 226 9.81 -9.69 -64.72
CA ASP A 226 8.60 -9.59 -65.55
C ASP A 226 7.39 -8.95 -64.83
N GLY A 227 7.65 -7.91 -64.03
CA GLY A 227 6.64 -7.20 -63.25
C GLY A 227 6.16 -7.92 -61.98
N ARG A 228 6.76 -9.07 -61.64
CA ARG A 228 6.47 -9.84 -60.42
C ARG A 228 7.57 -9.65 -59.40
N GLY A 229 7.22 -9.53 -58.12
CA GLY A 229 8.18 -9.56 -57.03
C GLY A 229 8.57 -11.00 -56.71
N VAL A 230 9.85 -11.35 -56.79
CA VAL A 230 10.36 -12.70 -56.50
C VAL A 230 11.33 -12.62 -55.33
N PHE A 231 11.15 -13.49 -54.35
CA PHE A 231 11.92 -13.51 -53.11
C PHE A 231 12.35 -14.92 -52.76
N THR A 232 13.57 -15.08 -52.25
CA THR A 232 14.06 -16.38 -51.75
C THR A 232 14.81 -16.25 -50.44
N GLN A 233 14.68 -17.27 -49.60
CA GLN A 233 15.46 -17.43 -48.38
C GLN A 233 15.88 -18.89 -48.22
N GLU A 234 17.19 -19.13 -48.13
CA GLU A 234 17.79 -20.47 -48.05
C GLU A 234 19.02 -20.49 -47.11
N PRO A 235 19.01 -21.26 -46.01
CA PRO A 235 17.82 -21.77 -45.32
C PRO A 235 17.12 -20.65 -44.54
N ARG A 236 15.86 -20.86 -44.18
CA ARG A 236 15.16 -20.09 -43.15
C ARG A 236 15.14 -20.89 -41.86
N THR A 237 15.71 -20.35 -40.78
CA THR A 237 15.81 -21.03 -39.49
C THR A 237 14.54 -20.91 -38.64
N ALA A 238 14.24 -21.94 -37.84
CA ALA A 238 13.15 -21.88 -36.86
C ALA A 238 13.30 -20.69 -35.90
N GLY A 239 12.19 -20.12 -35.44
CA GLY A 239 12.19 -18.96 -34.53
C GLY A 239 12.41 -17.61 -35.22
N THR A 240 12.57 -17.57 -36.55
CA THR A 240 12.65 -16.34 -37.34
C THR A 240 11.33 -16.04 -38.04
N VAL A 241 11.09 -14.79 -38.40
CA VAL A 241 9.99 -14.32 -39.25
C VAL A 241 10.58 -13.94 -40.61
N THR A 242 9.80 -14.12 -41.70
CA THR A 242 10.16 -13.59 -43.02
C THR A 242 9.03 -12.71 -43.50
N THR A 243 9.37 -11.44 -43.74
CA THR A 243 8.47 -10.39 -44.20
C THR A 243 8.84 -10.02 -45.62
N ILE A 244 7.85 -9.83 -46.48
CA ILE A 244 8.03 -9.26 -47.81
C ILE A 244 7.30 -7.92 -47.93
N GLY A 245 7.83 -7.07 -48.81
CA GLY A 245 7.22 -5.81 -49.22
C GLY A 245 7.17 -5.77 -50.75
N ALA A 246 6.02 -5.44 -51.30
CA ALA A 246 5.83 -5.19 -52.73
C ALA A 246 5.04 -3.90 -52.92
N LYS A 247 5.68 -2.89 -53.50
CA LYS A 247 5.02 -1.62 -53.83
C LYS A 247 4.19 -1.73 -55.10
N ILE A 248 3.02 -1.10 -55.05
CA ILE A 248 2.01 -1.03 -56.10
C ILE A 248 1.86 0.44 -56.46
N ALA A 249 1.72 0.73 -57.76
CA ALA A 249 1.43 2.09 -58.18
C ALA A 249 0.08 2.56 -57.59
N PRO A 250 0.00 3.80 -57.07
CA PRO A 250 -1.18 4.27 -56.35
C PRO A 250 -2.42 4.32 -57.26
N GLY A 251 -3.58 4.02 -56.69
CA GLY A 251 -4.87 4.15 -57.36
C GLY A 251 -5.25 2.98 -58.27
N LEU A 252 -4.47 1.89 -58.26
CA LEU A 252 -4.80 0.65 -58.97
C LEU A 252 -5.61 -0.34 -58.14
N VAL A 253 -5.71 -0.11 -56.82
CA VAL A 253 -6.43 -0.95 -55.87
C VAL A 253 -7.48 -0.12 -55.14
N SER A 254 -8.70 -0.65 -55.08
CA SER A 254 -9.84 0.05 -54.47
C SER A 254 -9.88 -0.03 -52.95
N ASP A 255 -9.58 -1.20 -52.36
CA ASP A 255 -9.40 -1.38 -50.93
C ASP A 255 -7.91 -1.51 -50.59
N ASN A 256 -7.24 -0.37 -50.44
CA ASN A 256 -5.79 -0.27 -50.26
C ASN A 256 -5.36 0.11 -48.84
N GLN A 257 -6.27 0.06 -47.88
CA GLN A 257 -6.04 0.42 -46.48
C GLN A 257 -6.18 -0.80 -45.57
N PRO A 258 -5.48 -0.83 -44.43
CA PRO A 258 -5.69 -1.89 -43.45
C PRO A 258 -7.07 -1.74 -42.80
N HIS A 259 -7.71 -2.86 -42.52
CA HIS A 259 -8.99 -2.87 -41.80
C HIS A 259 -8.71 -2.73 -40.30
N LEU A 260 -9.04 -1.58 -39.73
CA LEU A 260 -8.70 -1.25 -38.35
C LEU A 260 -9.93 -1.26 -37.44
N GLU A 261 -9.82 -2.00 -36.35
CA GLU A 261 -10.79 -1.99 -35.25
C GLU A 261 -10.20 -1.38 -33.98
N LYS A 262 -11.06 -1.07 -33.00
CA LYS A 262 -10.60 -0.66 -31.67
C LYS A 262 -9.89 -1.81 -30.96
N ALA A 263 -8.82 -1.48 -30.24
CA ALA A 263 -8.10 -2.43 -29.40
C ALA A 263 -9.05 -3.15 -28.45
N ARG A 264 -9.04 -4.49 -28.47
CA ARG A 264 -9.80 -5.27 -27.49
C ARG A 264 -9.09 -5.19 -26.14
N MET A 265 -9.86 -4.89 -25.10
CA MET A 265 -9.40 -4.99 -23.72
C MET A 265 -9.59 -6.41 -23.21
N SER A 266 -8.60 -6.93 -22.48
CA SER A 266 -8.72 -8.24 -21.83
C SER A 266 -9.80 -8.20 -20.76
N GLU A 267 -10.44 -9.34 -20.52
CA GLU A 267 -11.36 -9.49 -19.39
C GLU A 267 -10.67 -9.20 -18.05
N THR A 268 -9.38 -9.51 -17.94
CA THR A 268 -8.55 -9.15 -16.78
C THR A 268 -8.43 -7.64 -16.60
N ALA A 269 -8.22 -6.87 -17.67
CA ALA A 269 -8.13 -5.41 -17.58
C ALA A 269 -9.48 -4.76 -17.24
N LYS A 270 -10.59 -5.29 -17.79
CA LYS A 270 -11.95 -4.86 -17.42
C LYS A 270 -12.24 -5.14 -15.94
N ALA A 271 -11.88 -6.32 -15.46
CA ALA A 271 -12.01 -6.69 -14.05
C ALA A 271 -11.18 -5.77 -13.14
N SER A 272 -9.92 -5.50 -13.49
CA SER A 272 -9.05 -4.59 -12.72
C SER A 272 -9.63 -3.17 -12.62
N LEU A 273 -10.21 -2.62 -13.70
CA LEU A 273 -10.89 -1.32 -13.64
C LEU A 273 -12.14 -1.35 -12.76
N ALA A 274 -12.93 -2.43 -12.82
CA ALA A 274 -14.09 -2.59 -11.95
C ALA A 274 -13.67 -2.64 -10.47
N PHE A 275 -12.60 -3.37 -10.13
CA PHE A 275 -12.05 -3.41 -8.78
C PHE A 275 -11.53 -2.05 -8.30
N LEU A 276 -10.89 -1.27 -9.16
CA LEU A 276 -10.49 0.10 -8.83
C LEU A 276 -11.71 1.00 -8.55
N GLY A 277 -12.78 0.86 -9.34
CA GLY A 277 -14.04 1.58 -9.10
C GLY A 277 -14.66 1.23 -7.74
N VAL A 278 -14.73 -0.06 -7.41
CA VAL A 278 -15.22 -0.53 -6.11
C VAL A 278 -14.31 -0.06 -4.96
N GLY A 279 -12.99 -0.21 -5.09
CA GLY A 279 -12.02 0.27 -4.10
C GLY A 279 -12.12 1.77 -3.85
N GLY A 280 -12.31 2.57 -4.91
CA GLY A 280 -12.59 3.99 -4.80
C GLY A 280 -13.84 4.29 -3.97
N SER A 281 -14.94 3.57 -4.21
CA SER A 281 -16.18 3.73 -3.45
C SER A 281 -16.04 3.36 -1.97
N CYS A 282 -15.30 2.28 -1.65
CA CYS A 282 -15.00 1.89 -0.27
C CYS A 282 -14.15 2.93 0.45
N THR A 283 -13.21 3.56 -0.26
CA THR A 283 -12.40 4.66 0.29
C THR A 283 -13.27 5.85 0.67
N ILE A 284 -14.20 6.25 -0.19
CA ILE A 284 -15.14 7.35 0.09
C ILE A 284 -16.03 6.98 1.28
N ALA A 285 -16.59 5.77 1.31
CA ALA A 285 -17.42 5.30 2.43
C ALA A 285 -16.66 5.30 3.76
N ALA A 286 -15.39 4.86 3.76
CA ALA A 286 -14.51 4.91 4.93
C ALA A 286 -14.26 6.35 5.41
N ILE A 287 -13.98 7.28 4.49
CA ILE A 287 -13.79 8.70 4.83
C ILE A 287 -15.06 9.32 5.40
N VAL A 288 -16.21 9.09 4.74
CA VAL A 288 -17.52 9.59 5.22
C VAL A 288 -17.84 9.00 6.59
N GLY A 289 -17.65 7.69 6.77
CA GLY A 289 -17.80 7.02 8.06
C GLY A 289 -16.91 7.64 9.13
N LEU A 290 -15.65 7.93 8.81
CA LEU A 290 -14.70 8.54 9.76
C LEU A 290 -15.12 9.97 10.11
N LEU A 291 -15.62 10.75 9.15
CA LEU A 291 -16.14 12.10 9.39
C LEU A 291 -17.40 12.09 10.26
N LEU A 292 -18.33 11.17 10.01
CA LEU A 292 -19.54 11.00 10.83
C LEU A 292 -19.17 10.54 12.24
N PHE A 293 -18.25 9.58 12.36
CA PHE A 293 -17.73 9.09 13.63
C PHE A 293 -17.04 10.20 14.41
N TRP A 294 -16.19 10.99 13.74
CA TRP A 294 -15.50 12.14 14.33
C TRP A 294 -16.48 13.23 14.77
N ARG A 295 -17.57 13.45 14.03
CA ARG A 295 -18.62 14.41 14.41
C ARG A 295 -19.35 13.98 15.69
N ASN A 296 -19.64 12.68 15.83
CA ASN A 296 -20.33 12.13 17.00
C ASN A 296 -19.42 11.95 18.22
N SER A 297 -18.10 11.88 18.00
CA SER A 297 -17.11 11.62 19.05
C SER A 297 -16.50 12.88 19.67
N ARG A 298 -17.22 14.01 19.62
CA ARG A 298 -16.73 15.28 20.18
C ARG A 298 -17.06 15.38 21.67
N ASP A 299 -16.20 16.10 22.38
CA ASP A 299 -16.45 16.55 23.73
C ASP A 299 -17.69 17.47 23.75
N GLU A 300 -18.37 17.51 24.89
CA GLU A 300 -19.44 18.47 25.14
C GLU A 300 -18.94 19.64 25.98
N ARG A 301 -19.62 20.78 25.86
CA ARG A 301 -19.40 21.99 26.65
C ARG A 301 -20.75 22.60 27.01
N PHE A 302 -20.85 23.24 28.17
CA PHE A 302 -22.03 24.04 28.51
C PHE A 302 -22.16 25.23 27.55
N ALA A 303 -23.35 25.48 27.04
CA ALA A 303 -23.55 26.47 25.97
C ALA A 303 -23.51 27.92 26.47
N ASP A 304 -23.97 28.18 27.70
CA ASP A 304 -24.27 29.52 28.20
C ASP A 304 -23.38 29.96 29.36
N VAL A 305 -22.22 29.33 29.55
CA VAL A 305 -21.23 29.73 30.57
C VAL A 305 -19.82 29.80 29.98
N PRO A 306 -18.95 30.68 30.50
CA PRO A 306 -17.57 30.76 30.07
C PRO A 306 -16.79 29.44 30.31
N PRO A 307 -15.73 29.18 29.53
CA PRO A 307 -14.80 28.08 29.77
C PRO A 307 -14.37 27.97 31.24
N GLY A 308 -14.37 26.75 31.77
CA GLY A 308 -13.96 26.48 33.16
C GLY A 308 -15.02 26.68 34.24
N MET A 309 -16.22 27.17 33.90
CA MET A 309 -17.30 27.38 34.88
C MET A 309 -18.32 26.23 34.89
N VAL A 310 -18.80 25.88 36.08
CA VAL A 310 -19.89 24.90 36.27
C VAL A 310 -21.16 25.67 36.67
N PRO A 311 -22.27 25.54 35.92
CA PRO A 311 -23.52 26.23 36.25
C PRO A 311 -24.15 25.67 37.54
N ALA A 312 -24.90 26.50 38.27
CA ALA A 312 -25.55 26.08 39.52
C ALA A 312 -26.62 24.98 39.35
N GLY A 313 -27.13 24.78 38.13
CA GLY A 313 -28.06 23.72 37.73
C GLY A 313 -27.45 22.80 36.67
N THR A 314 -26.37 22.10 37.02
CA THR A 314 -25.55 21.27 36.10
C THR A 314 -26.34 20.26 35.28
N ASP A 315 -27.34 19.62 35.87
CA ASP A 315 -28.08 18.53 35.22
C ASP A 315 -29.03 19.02 34.10
N ASP A 316 -29.53 20.25 34.19
CA ASP A 316 -30.48 20.84 33.23
C ASP A 316 -29.83 21.88 32.29
N ALA A 317 -28.54 22.13 32.46
CA ALA A 317 -27.83 23.14 31.67
C ALA A 317 -27.71 22.73 30.19
N PRO A 318 -27.95 23.64 29.23
CA PRO A 318 -27.85 23.33 27.82
C PRO A 318 -26.41 23.00 27.43
N VAL A 319 -26.24 21.90 26.68
CA VAL A 319 -24.93 21.43 26.21
C VAL A 319 -24.83 21.51 24.69
N ARG A 320 -23.61 21.78 24.21
CA ARG A 320 -23.26 21.80 22.78
C ARG A 320 -21.98 21.01 22.53
N PRO A 321 -21.77 20.52 21.29
CA PRO A 321 -20.48 19.94 20.91
C PRO A 321 -19.37 21.00 20.98
N ASP A 322 -18.24 20.64 21.59
CA ASP A 322 -17.03 21.45 21.65
C ASP A 322 -16.39 21.51 20.25
N LYS A 323 -16.35 22.69 19.63
CA LYS A 323 -15.76 22.87 18.30
C LYS A 323 -14.47 23.66 18.40
N LYS A 324 -13.42 23.17 17.74
CA LYS A 324 -12.15 23.88 17.64
C LYS A 324 -12.25 25.27 16.98
N SER A 325 -13.31 25.51 16.20
CA SER A 325 -13.61 26.81 15.59
C SER A 325 -14.10 27.87 16.57
N ASP A 326 -14.50 27.47 17.79
CA ASP A 326 -15.21 28.38 18.70
C ASP A 326 -14.27 29.40 19.36
N HIS A 327 -12.93 29.28 19.18
CA HIS A 327 -11.90 30.25 19.60
C HIS A 327 -12.09 30.82 21.03
N GLU A 328 -12.64 30.02 21.94
CA GLU A 328 -12.86 30.43 23.31
C GLU A 328 -11.53 30.54 24.06
N THR A 329 -11.33 31.65 24.77
CA THR A 329 -10.11 31.87 25.56
C THR A 329 -10.32 31.25 26.94
N ILE A 330 -9.48 30.27 27.30
CA ILE A 330 -9.50 29.63 28.61
C ILE A 330 -8.82 30.58 29.62
N PRO A 331 -9.48 30.97 30.72
CA PRO A 331 -8.89 31.85 31.71
C PRO A 331 -7.76 31.14 32.48
N VAL A 332 -6.64 31.84 32.68
CA VAL A 332 -5.51 31.35 33.49
C VAL A 332 -5.94 31.25 34.96
N ARG A 333 -5.52 30.19 35.65
CA ARG A 333 -5.87 29.93 37.04
C ARG A 333 -4.62 29.67 37.88
N VAL A 334 -4.52 30.32 39.04
CA VAL A 334 -3.39 30.16 39.97
C VAL A 334 -3.60 28.99 40.94
N VAL A 335 -4.86 28.71 41.31
CA VAL A 335 -5.20 27.64 42.24
C VAL A 335 -5.49 26.35 41.46
N PRO A 336 -4.94 25.19 41.89
CA PRO A 336 -5.24 23.92 41.25
C PRO A 336 -6.75 23.64 41.30
N PRO A 337 -7.30 22.93 40.32
CA PRO A 337 -8.71 22.56 40.31
C PRO A 337 -9.04 21.56 41.42
N ASP A 338 -10.28 21.60 41.89
CA ASP A 338 -10.81 20.71 42.93
C ASP A 338 -11.17 19.33 42.36
N VAL A 339 -10.16 18.66 41.80
CA VAL A 339 -10.24 17.28 41.31
C VAL A 339 -8.93 16.56 41.66
N PRO A 340 -8.95 15.24 41.94
CA PRO A 340 -7.74 14.48 42.16
C PRO A 340 -6.78 14.58 40.97
N VAL A 341 -5.47 14.60 41.22
CA VAL A 341 -4.45 14.79 40.17
C VAL A 341 -4.54 13.75 39.06
N ALA A 342 -4.91 12.51 39.40
CA ALA A 342 -5.13 11.43 38.44
C ALA A 342 -6.29 11.74 37.49
N VAL A 343 -7.40 12.27 38.02
CA VAL A 343 -8.58 12.66 37.24
C VAL A 343 -8.24 13.86 36.37
N GLY A 344 -7.48 14.83 36.89
CA GLY A 344 -6.98 15.97 36.11
C GLY A 344 -6.12 15.54 34.93
N GLY A 345 -5.18 14.61 35.12
CA GLY A 345 -4.37 14.03 34.05
C GLY A 345 -5.20 13.28 33.01
N LEU A 346 -6.13 12.42 33.46
CA LEU A 346 -7.08 11.71 32.59
C LEU A 346 -7.91 12.69 31.75
N LEU A 347 -8.32 13.81 32.34
CA LEU A 347 -9.09 14.84 31.66
C LEU A 347 -8.29 15.62 30.61
N ILE A 348 -6.97 15.51 30.53
CA ILE A 348 -6.16 16.18 29.51
C ILE A 348 -5.97 15.30 28.28
N ASP A 349 -5.46 14.08 28.45
CA ASP A 349 -5.10 13.22 27.33
C ASP A 349 -5.95 11.94 27.20
N GLY A 350 -6.90 11.74 28.12
CA GLY A 350 -7.83 10.61 28.13
C GLY A 350 -7.22 9.31 28.61
N ARG A 351 -6.02 9.34 29.20
CA ARG A 351 -5.27 8.14 29.60
C ARG A 351 -4.66 8.31 31.00
N ILE A 352 -4.44 7.18 31.66
CA ILE A 352 -3.63 7.08 32.87
C ILE A 352 -2.42 6.21 32.52
N GLY A 353 -1.23 6.78 32.61
CA GLY A 353 0.02 6.07 32.39
C GLY A 353 1.01 6.27 33.53
N ALA A 354 2.28 5.99 33.22
CA ALA A 354 3.42 6.18 34.12
C ALA A 354 3.48 7.57 34.77
N ARG A 355 3.09 8.61 34.01
CA ARG A 355 3.11 10.00 34.44
C ARG A 355 2.08 10.28 35.53
N GLU A 356 0.82 9.90 35.29
CA GLU A 356 -0.28 10.10 36.24
C GLU A 356 -0.07 9.21 37.48
N THR A 357 0.46 8.00 37.30
CA THR A 357 0.84 7.10 38.40
C THR A 357 1.91 7.73 39.30
N SER A 358 2.93 8.35 38.71
CA SER A 358 3.97 9.08 39.43
C SER A 358 3.41 10.32 40.14
N ALA A 359 2.48 11.03 39.50
CA ALA A 359 1.82 12.20 40.09
C ALA A 359 1.00 11.82 41.33
N VAL A 360 0.23 10.72 41.29
CA VAL A 360 -0.53 10.21 42.45
C VAL A 360 0.39 9.83 43.60
N LEU A 361 1.52 9.18 43.33
CA LEU A 361 2.49 8.85 44.37
C LEU A 361 3.01 10.10 45.09
N VAL A 362 3.37 11.13 44.33
CA VAL A 362 3.86 12.38 44.92
C VAL A 362 2.73 13.11 45.67
N ASP A 363 1.51 13.11 45.14
CA ASP A 363 0.33 13.69 45.80
C ASP A 363 0.04 13.02 47.16
N LEU A 364 0.07 11.69 47.21
CA LEU A 364 -0.07 10.93 48.45
C LEU A 364 1.08 11.20 49.44
N ALA A 365 2.29 11.47 48.92
CA ALA A 365 3.42 11.83 49.75
C ALA A 365 3.22 13.23 50.38
N VAL A 366 2.77 14.20 49.57
CA VAL A 366 2.48 15.57 50.01
C VAL A 366 1.37 15.61 51.05
N ARG A 367 0.33 14.76 50.90
CA ARG A 367 -0.74 14.59 51.91
C ARG A 367 -0.26 13.86 53.17
N GLY A 368 0.94 13.28 53.16
CA GLY A 368 1.56 12.58 54.28
C GLY A 368 1.09 11.14 54.46
N ALA A 369 0.44 10.55 53.45
CA ALA A 369 0.08 9.14 53.47
C ALA A 369 1.31 8.23 53.30
N ILE A 370 2.27 8.69 52.49
CA ILE A 370 3.55 8.03 52.27
C ILE A 370 4.72 9.01 52.38
N GLN A 371 5.94 8.48 52.42
CA GLN A 371 7.17 9.23 52.26
C GLN A 371 7.99 8.66 51.10
N LEU A 372 8.75 9.50 50.41
CA LEU A 372 9.57 9.11 49.25
C LEU A 372 11.06 9.31 49.53
N ARG A 373 11.89 8.37 49.05
CA ARG A 373 13.35 8.45 49.11
C ARG A 373 13.95 8.07 47.76
N ALA A 374 15.01 8.77 47.38
CA ALA A 374 15.90 8.37 46.29
C ALA A 374 17.29 8.09 46.87
N GLU A 375 17.99 7.09 46.35
CA GLU A 375 19.43 6.92 46.62
C GLU A 375 20.27 7.94 45.86
N ASP A 376 21.58 8.01 46.17
CA ASP A 376 22.53 8.98 45.59
C ASP A 376 22.66 8.87 44.06
N ASP A 377 22.30 7.72 43.48
CA ASP A 377 22.26 7.52 42.02
C ASP A 377 21.00 8.11 41.35
N GLY A 378 19.99 8.49 42.13
CA GLY A 378 18.69 9.00 41.64
C GLY A 378 17.86 7.98 40.86
N GLU A 379 18.37 6.76 40.65
CA GLU A 379 17.76 5.69 39.86
C GLU A 379 16.95 4.75 40.75
N ARG A 380 17.33 4.61 42.03
CA ARG A 380 16.63 3.75 42.99
C ARG A 380 15.73 4.56 43.90
N VAL A 381 14.42 4.48 43.62
CA VAL A 381 13.36 5.17 44.37
C VAL A 381 12.61 4.18 45.25
N TYR A 382 12.28 4.61 46.47
CA TYR A 382 11.54 3.88 47.48
C TYR A 382 10.39 4.71 48.03
N ALA A 383 9.29 4.03 48.38
CA ALA A 383 8.15 4.62 49.07
C ALA A 383 7.96 3.93 50.43
N ARG A 384 7.76 4.71 51.48
CA ARG A 384 7.45 4.25 52.84
C ARG A 384 6.03 4.61 53.23
N LEU A 385 5.24 3.67 53.72
CA LEU A 385 3.91 3.94 54.25
C LEU A 385 4.00 4.68 55.59
N VAL A 386 3.27 5.79 55.73
CA VAL A 386 3.21 6.57 56.98
C VAL A 386 1.84 6.46 57.62
N ASP A 387 0.79 6.86 56.90
CA ASP A 387 -0.56 6.95 57.42
C ASP A 387 -1.60 6.75 56.31
N ALA A 388 -2.08 5.52 56.16
CA ALA A 388 -3.08 5.17 55.15
C ALA A 388 -4.43 5.87 55.35
N SER A 389 -4.71 6.42 56.55
CA SER A 389 -5.99 7.10 56.83
C SER A 389 -6.12 8.49 56.19
N ARG A 390 -5.01 9.01 55.65
CA ARG A 390 -4.96 10.31 54.96
C ARG A 390 -5.35 10.25 53.48
N VAL A 391 -5.88 9.11 53.04
CA VAL A 391 -6.34 8.91 51.68
C VAL A 391 -7.85 9.07 51.63
N ASP A 392 -8.32 10.02 50.81
CA ASP A 392 -9.73 10.39 50.76
C ASP A 392 -10.49 9.72 49.60
N GLN A 393 -9.76 9.16 48.62
CA GLN A 393 -10.35 8.60 47.40
C GLN A 393 -10.31 7.08 47.38
N PRO A 394 -11.43 6.38 47.06
CA PRO A 394 -11.46 4.91 47.03
C PRO A 394 -10.45 4.28 46.07
N PHE A 395 -10.16 4.92 44.94
CA PHE A 395 -9.17 4.43 43.97
C PHE A 395 -7.72 4.63 44.45
N GLU A 396 -7.47 5.61 45.33
CA GLU A 396 -6.15 5.82 45.93
C GLU A 396 -5.89 4.82 47.06
N GLU A 397 -6.94 4.43 47.81
CA GLU A 397 -6.86 3.36 48.80
C GLU A 397 -6.46 2.03 48.16
N GLU A 398 -7.12 1.68 47.04
CA GLU A 398 -6.80 0.45 46.30
C GLU A 398 -5.41 0.51 45.66
N PHE A 399 -5.01 1.70 45.19
CA PHE A 399 -3.64 1.94 44.70
C PHE A 399 -2.59 1.68 45.78
N LEU A 400 -2.76 2.22 46.99
CA LEU A 400 -1.85 1.96 48.12
C LEU A 400 -1.84 0.48 48.51
N ARG A 401 -3.01 -0.16 48.61
CA ARG A 401 -3.12 -1.61 48.90
C ARG A 401 -2.35 -2.45 47.89
N THR A 402 -2.38 -2.06 46.61
CA THR A 402 -1.69 -2.79 45.54
C THR A 402 -0.18 -2.57 45.59
N ILE A 403 0.29 -1.36 45.90
CA ILE A 403 1.73 -1.07 46.00
C ILE A 403 2.35 -1.80 47.20
N PHE A 404 1.68 -1.76 48.35
CA PHE A 404 2.16 -2.39 49.59
C PHE A 404 1.63 -3.82 49.78
N SER A 405 1.17 -4.51 48.74
CA SER A 405 0.56 -5.84 48.91
C SER A 405 1.52 -6.92 49.45
N ASN A 406 2.83 -6.74 49.23
CA ASN A 406 3.86 -7.72 49.60
C ASN A 406 4.48 -7.45 50.98
N GLU A 407 4.37 -6.22 51.47
CA GLU A 407 4.90 -5.76 52.74
C GLU A 407 3.66 -5.45 53.59
N LYS A 408 3.34 -6.25 54.62
CA LYS A 408 2.12 -6.05 55.45
C LYS A 408 1.86 -4.56 55.63
N ALA A 409 0.71 -4.06 55.17
CA ALA A 409 0.41 -2.62 55.02
C ALA A 409 0.28 -1.91 56.38
N GLU A 410 1.38 -1.90 57.13
CA GLU A 410 1.59 -1.32 58.44
C GLU A 410 2.48 -0.08 58.28
N PRO A 411 2.29 0.97 59.11
CA PRO A 411 3.17 2.13 59.11
C PRO A 411 4.65 1.73 59.21
N GLY A 412 5.47 2.21 58.27
CA GLY A 412 6.89 1.89 58.17
C GLY A 412 7.27 0.90 57.06
N ALA A 413 6.30 0.21 56.44
CA ALA A 413 6.54 -0.66 55.28
C ALA A 413 7.19 0.13 54.12
N GLU A 414 8.22 -0.43 53.46
CA GLU A 414 8.98 0.24 52.39
C GLU A 414 8.98 -0.60 51.11
N VAL A 415 8.67 0.02 49.96
CA VAL A 415 8.56 -0.64 48.65
C VAL A 415 9.48 0.04 47.63
N ALA A 416 10.18 -0.77 46.84
CA ALA A 416 11.00 -0.32 45.71
C ALA A 416 10.14 0.04 44.49
N LEU A 417 10.19 1.30 44.05
CA LEU A 417 9.39 1.82 42.93
C LEU A 417 10.07 1.67 41.55
N HIS A 418 11.37 1.38 41.52
CA HIS A 418 12.16 1.25 40.28
C HIS A 418 12.01 -0.11 39.58
N LYS A 419 11.33 -1.10 40.19
CA LYS A 419 11.15 -2.46 39.63
C LYS A 419 9.76 -2.60 39.01
N PRO A 420 9.61 -3.16 37.79
CA PRO A 420 8.35 -3.25 37.04
C PRO A 420 7.28 -4.22 37.60
N GLY A 421 7.23 -4.45 38.92
CA GLY A 421 6.28 -5.37 39.56
C GLY A 421 5.08 -4.65 40.18
N ALA A 422 5.24 -4.21 41.43
CA ALA A 422 4.16 -3.62 42.22
C ALA A 422 3.62 -2.32 41.61
N LEU A 423 4.51 -1.45 41.10
CA LEU A 423 4.12 -0.16 40.54
C LEU A 423 3.41 -0.29 39.18
N LEU A 424 3.85 -1.22 38.32
CA LEU A 424 3.17 -1.50 37.05
C LEU A 424 1.73 -2.00 37.30
N LYS A 425 1.57 -2.98 38.20
CA LYS A 425 0.26 -3.54 38.57
C LYS A 425 -0.64 -2.47 39.21
N ALA A 426 -0.09 -1.66 40.11
CA ALA A 426 -0.84 -0.57 40.73
C ALA A 426 -1.24 0.50 39.71
N GLY A 427 -0.38 0.83 38.75
CA GLY A 427 -0.70 1.76 37.66
C GLY A 427 -1.79 1.26 36.73
N GLU A 428 -1.79 -0.05 36.38
CA GLU A 428 -2.86 -0.68 35.59
C GLU A 428 -4.20 -0.64 36.34
N GLN A 429 -4.20 -0.96 37.64
CA GLN A 429 -5.39 -0.90 38.49
C GLN A 429 -5.91 0.53 38.64
N LEU A 430 -5.02 1.49 38.92
CA LEU A 430 -5.33 2.91 39.01
C LEU A 430 -5.98 3.42 37.73
N SER A 431 -5.47 3.01 36.56
CA SER A 431 -6.04 3.38 35.27
C SER A 431 -7.50 2.95 35.12
N SER A 432 -7.82 1.72 35.52
CA SER A 432 -9.19 1.21 35.53
C SER A 432 -10.10 1.95 36.51
N ASP A 433 -9.62 2.16 37.74
CA ASP A 433 -10.43 2.69 38.83
C ASP A 433 -10.69 4.19 38.69
N VAL A 434 -9.70 4.97 38.27
CA VAL A 434 -9.85 6.40 37.97
C VAL A 434 -10.79 6.59 36.78
N THR A 435 -10.66 5.76 35.75
CA THR A 435 -11.57 5.75 34.60
C THR A 435 -13.02 5.47 35.03
N TYR A 436 -13.22 4.46 35.87
CA TYR A 436 -14.54 4.10 36.40
C TYR A 436 -15.12 5.25 37.23
N SER A 437 -14.32 5.82 38.14
CA SER A 437 -14.72 6.96 38.98
C SER A 437 -15.11 8.19 38.13
N ALA A 438 -14.28 8.57 37.16
CA ALA A 438 -14.55 9.70 36.27
C ALA A 438 -15.81 9.50 35.42
N THR A 439 -16.09 8.27 34.98
CA THR A 439 -17.31 7.94 34.23
C THR A 439 -18.55 7.98 35.16
N LYS A 440 -18.43 7.42 36.37
CA LYS A 440 -19.50 7.43 37.37
C LYS A 440 -19.87 8.85 37.81
N SER A 441 -18.87 9.71 37.96
CA SER A 441 -19.03 11.14 38.28
C SER A 441 -19.44 12.00 37.07
N ARG A 442 -19.81 11.38 35.94
CA ARG A 442 -20.23 12.05 34.70
C ARG A 442 -19.21 13.06 34.17
N LEU A 443 -17.91 12.85 34.39
CA LEU A 443 -16.84 13.67 33.79
C LEU A 443 -16.47 13.16 32.39
N MET A 444 -16.52 11.83 32.20
CA MET A 444 -16.24 11.18 30.92
C MET A 444 -17.51 10.51 30.39
N LYS A 445 -17.85 10.74 29.12
CA LYS A 445 -18.86 9.95 28.39
C LYS A 445 -18.32 8.57 28.07
N SER A 446 -17.06 8.54 27.65
CA SER A 446 -16.31 7.34 27.31
C SER A 446 -14.85 7.62 27.60
N ALA A 447 -14.24 6.87 28.50
CA ALA A 447 -12.81 6.97 28.72
C ALA A 447 -12.03 6.26 27.60
N GLY A 448 -10.82 6.76 27.30
CA GLY A 448 -9.92 6.09 26.37
C GLY A 448 -9.49 4.75 26.97
N LYS A 449 -10.03 3.64 26.49
CA LYS A 449 -9.60 2.30 26.92
C LYS A 449 -8.16 2.07 26.44
N VAL A 450 -7.19 2.16 27.34
CA VAL A 450 -5.86 1.58 27.14
C VAL A 450 -5.93 0.13 27.63
N GLY A 451 -5.69 -0.82 26.73
CA GLY A 451 -5.57 -2.25 27.11
C GLY A 451 -6.80 -3.11 26.77
N GLU A 452 -6.52 -4.19 26.04
CA GLU A 452 -7.26 -5.43 25.74
C GLU A 452 -8.74 -5.44 25.28
N ARG A 453 -9.57 -4.42 25.52
CA ARG A 453 -11.00 -4.46 25.08
C ARG A 453 -11.33 -3.52 23.93
N GLY A 454 -10.54 -2.47 23.71
CA GLY A 454 -10.61 -1.66 22.47
C GLY A 454 -10.18 -2.47 21.23
N SER A 455 -9.40 -3.53 21.44
CA SER A 455 -9.04 -4.50 20.41
C SER A 455 -10.20 -5.38 19.99
N ALA A 456 -11.30 -5.55 20.74
CA ALA A 456 -12.39 -6.44 20.34
C ALA A 456 -13.29 -5.85 19.24
N MET A 457 -13.55 -4.54 19.28
CA MET A 457 -14.33 -3.86 18.23
C MET A 457 -13.47 -3.58 17.00
N LEU A 458 -12.21 -3.20 17.18
CA LEU A 458 -11.24 -3.12 16.09
C LEU A 458 -10.95 -4.51 15.53
N SER A 459 -10.74 -5.55 16.34
CA SER A 459 -10.43 -6.89 15.84
C SER A 459 -11.58 -7.48 15.08
N THR A 460 -12.84 -7.35 15.52
CA THR A 460 -14.01 -7.87 14.80
C THR A 460 -14.22 -7.15 13.47
N VAL A 461 -14.12 -5.82 13.45
CA VAL A 461 -14.21 -5.04 12.20
C VAL A 461 -13.02 -5.33 11.29
N LEU A 462 -11.80 -5.42 11.81
CA LEU A 462 -10.59 -5.79 11.05
C LEU A 462 -10.66 -7.25 10.56
N TRP A 463 -11.24 -8.18 11.33
CA TRP A 463 -11.43 -9.59 10.93
C TRP A 463 -12.47 -9.72 9.84
N TRP A 464 -13.57 -8.96 9.90
CA TRP A 464 -14.54 -8.91 8.81
C TRP A 464 -13.97 -8.19 7.58
N MET A 465 -13.19 -7.12 7.75
CA MET A 465 -12.63 -6.32 6.66
C MET A 465 -11.40 -6.96 6.01
N ILE A 466 -10.64 -7.81 6.72
CA ILE A 466 -9.51 -8.59 6.19
C ILE A 466 -9.98 -9.99 5.78
N GLY A 467 -10.79 -10.64 6.62
CA GLY A 467 -11.24 -12.01 6.42
C GLY A 467 -12.23 -12.16 5.26
N LEU A 468 -13.14 -11.21 5.05
CA LEU A 468 -14.09 -11.26 3.92
C LEU A 468 -13.41 -11.15 2.54
N PRO A 469 -12.47 -10.21 2.28
CA PRO A 469 -11.73 -10.19 1.03
C PRO A 469 -10.74 -11.36 0.88
N ILE A 470 -10.16 -11.90 1.97
CA ILE A 470 -9.38 -13.15 1.89
C ILE A 470 -10.29 -14.32 1.53
N LEU A 471 -11.50 -14.41 2.10
CA LEU A 471 -12.49 -15.43 1.74
C LEU A 471 -12.99 -15.27 0.30
N LEU A 472 -13.27 -14.04 -0.16
CA LEU A 472 -13.68 -13.77 -1.53
C LEU A 472 -12.54 -13.99 -2.54
N GLY A 473 -11.30 -13.67 -2.15
CA GLY A 473 -10.09 -13.96 -2.93
C GLY A 473 -9.82 -15.46 -3.02
N MET A 474 -9.92 -16.19 -1.90
CA MET A 474 -9.83 -17.66 -1.88
C MET A 474 -10.98 -18.33 -2.63
N PHE A 475 -12.19 -17.79 -2.55
CA PHE A 475 -13.35 -18.29 -3.29
C PHE A 475 -13.22 -18.03 -4.80
N SER A 476 -12.59 -16.91 -5.20
CA SER A 476 -12.23 -16.66 -6.59
C SER A 476 -11.15 -17.63 -7.08
N LEU A 477 -10.16 -17.94 -6.23
CA LEU A 477 -9.07 -18.89 -6.54
C LEU A 477 -9.54 -20.34 -6.67
N VAL A 478 -10.62 -20.72 -5.97
CA VAL A 478 -11.21 -22.07 -6.00
C VAL A 478 -12.38 -22.18 -6.99
N GLY A 479 -13.11 -21.09 -7.25
CA GLY A 479 -14.28 -21.05 -8.14
C GLY A 479 -13.93 -20.99 -9.63
N SER A 480 -12.77 -20.43 -9.99
CA SER A 480 -12.22 -20.57 -11.35
C SER A 480 -11.40 -21.86 -11.42
N GLY A 481 -12.06 -22.98 -11.70
CA GLY A 481 -11.39 -24.26 -11.92
C GLY A 481 -10.21 -24.12 -12.89
N GLY A 482 -8.99 -24.30 -12.38
CA GLY A 482 -7.79 -24.49 -13.18
C GLY A 482 -7.49 -23.43 -14.24
N MET A 483 -7.61 -22.14 -13.92
CA MET A 483 -7.17 -21.09 -14.85
C MET A 483 -5.65 -21.19 -15.03
N GLN A 484 -5.27 -21.66 -16.21
CA GLN A 484 -3.90 -21.79 -16.64
C GLN A 484 -3.23 -20.40 -16.62
N PHE A 485 -2.26 -20.22 -15.74
CA PHE A 485 -1.30 -19.12 -15.84
C PHE A 485 -0.43 -19.38 -17.08
N THR A 486 -0.84 -18.90 -18.25
CA THR A 486 0.06 -18.78 -19.39
C THR A 486 1.00 -17.61 -19.12
N PRO A 487 2.34 -17.82 -19.06
CA PRO A 487 3.27 -16.72 -18.93
C PRO A 487 3.33 -15.99 -20.27
N THR A 488 2.56 -14.91 -20.42
CA THR A 488 2.69 -14.02 -21.57
C THR A 488 4.06 -13.36 -21.52
N LYS A 489 4.95 -13.76 -22.44
CA LYS A 489 6.27 -13.18 -22.66
C LYS A 489 6.19 -11.84 -23.40
N SER A 490 5.33 -10.92 -22.98
CA SER A 490 5.37 -9.54 -23.47
C SER A 490 5.57 -8.59 -22.31
N ALA A 491 6.78 -8.03 -22.24
CA ALA A 491 7.25 -7.10 -21.21
C ALA A 491 6.60 -5.70 -21.29
N ALA A 492 5.37 -5.60 -21.79
CA ALA A 492 4.74 -4.32 -22.12
C ALA A 492 3.26 -4.23 -21.70
N ALA A 493 2.90 -4.76 -20.55
CA ALA A 493 1.79 -4.22 -19.77
C ALA A 493 2.00 -4.61 -18.31
N ALA A 494 2.18 -3.62 -17.44
CA ALA A 494 2.02 -3.83 -16.01
C ALA A 494 0.53 -4.11 -15.73
N SER A 495 0.04 -5.29 -16.13
CA SER A 495 -1.29 -5.76 -15.75
C SER A 495 -1.20 -6.08 -14.27
N VAL A 496 -1.55 -5.10 -13.44
CA VAL A 496 -1.75 -5.29 -12.00
C VAL A 496 -2.72 -6.45 -11.88
N ASP A 497 -2.25 -7.56 -11.31
CA ASP A 497 -3.05 -8.74 -11.02
C ASP A 497 -4.36 -8.27 -10.38
N PRO A 498 -5.54 -8.65 -10.91
CA PRO A 498 -6.83 -8.25 -10.36
C PRO A 498 -6.93 -8.49 -8.84
N SER A 499 -6.25 -9.51 -8.32
CA SER A 499 -6.16 -9.80 -6.89
C SER A 499 -5.40 -8.72 -6.10
N ALA A 500 -4.28 -8.21 -6.64
CA ALA A 500 -3.50 -7.14 -6.02
C ALA A 500 -4.27 -5.80 -6.03
N ALA A 501 -5.00 -5.51 -7.10
CA ALA A 501 -5.86 -4.32 -7.19
C ALA A 501 -7.00 -4.36 -6.16
N ALA A 502 -7.62 -5.53 -5.95
CA ALA A 502 -8.65 -5.72 -4.93
C ALA A 502 -8.08 -5.51 -3.51
N ILE A 503 -6.92 -6.09 -3.20
CA ILE A 503 -6.29 -5.94 -1.88
C ILE A 503 -6.00 -4.46 -1.57
N LEU A 504 -5.40 -3.73 -2.51
CA LEU A 504 -5.10 -2.30 -2.34
C LEU A 504 -6.38 -1.46 -2.15
N GLY A 505 -7.44 -1.78 -2.91
CA GLY A 505 -8.71 -1.07 -2.87
C GLY A 505 -9.49 -1.21 -1.54
N PHE A 506 -9.34 -2.31 -0.82
CA PHE A 506 -10.07 -2.56 0.43
C PHE A 506 -9.21 -2.38 1.69
N VAL A 507 -7.95 -2.83 1.67
CA VAL A 507 -7.10 -2.84 2.86
C VAL A 507 -6.67 -1.44 3.27
N ILE A 508 -6.30 -0.58 2.30
CA ILE A 508 -5.85 0.79 2.62
C ILE A 508 -6.96 1.60 3.30
N PRO A 509 -8.20 1.66 2.77
CA PRO A 509 -9.31 2.34 3.45
C PRO A 509 -9.63 1.77 4.82
N ALA A 510 -9.59 0.43 4.96
CA ALA A 510 -9.84 -0.25 6.23
C ALA A 510 -8.82 0.14 7.29
N VAL A 511 -7.53 0.16 6.94
CA VAL A 511 -6.44 0.55 7.85
C VAL A 511 -6.55 2.02 8.22
N VAL A 512 -6.79 2.91 7.26
CA VAL A 512 -6.94 4.36 7.54
C VAL A 512 -8.15 4.61 8.45
N PHE A 513 -9.30 3.98 8.16
CA PHE A 513 -10.49 4.07 9.01
C PHE A 513 -10.24 3.52 10.41
N GLY A 514 -9.58 2.36 10.52
CA GLY A 514 -9.21 1.74 11.79
C GLY A 514 -8.28 2.62 12.62
N ILE A 515 -7.22 3.18 12.03
CA ILE A 515 -6.30 4.10 12.69
C ILE A 515 -7.03 5.38 13.12
N GLY A 516 -7.89 5.94 12.27
CA GLY A 516 -8.67 7.13 12.57
C GLY A 516 -9.63 6.91 13.76
N CYS A 517 -10.42 5.83 13.72
CA CYS A 517 -11.31 5.44 14.81
C CYS A 517 -10.55 5.15 16.10
N TRP A 518 -9.41 4.45 16.02
CA TRP A 518 -8.54 4.20 17.16
C TRP A 518 -8.03 5.50 17.78
N GLN A 519 -7.51 6.41 16.96
CA GLN A 519 -6.97 7.69 17.43
C GLN A 519 -8.05 8.53 18.12
N ILE A 520 -9.27 8.58 17.57
CA ILE A 520 -10.41 9.29 18.15
C ILE A 520 -10.83 8.65 19.48
N HIS A 521 -11.01 7.33 19.53
CA HIS A 521 -11.45 6.65 20.75
C HIS A 521 -10.40 6.70 21.87
N SER A 522 -9.12 6.67 21.50
CA SER A 522 -8.00 6.65 22.45
C SER A 522 -7.81 7.94 23.25
N ARG A 523 -8.49 9.02 22.87
CA ARG A 523 -8.50 10.31 23.59
C ARG A 523 -9.63 10.42 24.62
N GLY A 524 -10.55 9.47 24.62
CA GLY A 524 -11.80 9.57 25.38
C GLY A 524 -12.70 10.71 24.89
N GLN A 525 -13.91 10.77 25.44
CA GLN A 525 -14.90 11.81 25.20
C GLN A 525 -15.38 12.34 26.54
N ARG A 526 -15.34 13.67 26.69
CA ARG A 526 -15.72 14.38 27.91
C ARG A 526 -17.17 14.84 27.82
N THR A 527 -17.84 14.85 28.97
CA THR A 527 -19.13 15.55 29.12
C THR A 527 -18.88 17.06 29.25
N ALA A 528 -19.94 17.86 29.26
CA ALA A 528 -19.83 19.29 29.55
C ALA A 528 -19.17 19.57 30.92
N LEU A 529 -19.48 18.76 31.93
CA LEU A 529 -18.85 18.86 33.26
C LEU A 529 -17.35 18.52 33.21
N GLY A 530 -17.00 17.40 32.55
CA GLY A 530 -15.60 17.02 32.39
C GLY A 530 -14.80 18.06 31.62
N ARG A 531 -15.37 18.63 30.55
CA ARG A 531 -14.75 19.70 29.77
C ARG A 531 -14.55 20.98 30.58
N ALA A 532 -15.48 21.34 31.47
CA ALA A 532 -15.29 22.48 32.38
C ALA A 532 -14.11 22.26 33.33
N PHE A 533 -13.95 21.06 33.91
CA PHE A 533 -12.78 20.75 34.71
C PHE A 533 -11.49 20.66 33.87
N THR A 534 -11.55 20.14 32.64
CA THR A 534 -10.41 20.17 31.71
C THR A 534 -9.96 21.62 31.45
N ASP A 535 -10.89 22.54 31.22
CA ASP A 535 -10.55 23.96 31.01
C ASP A 535 -9.91 24.58 32.27
N GLN A 536 -10.34 24.19 33.48
CA GLN A 536 -9.66 24.62 34.72
C GLN A 536 -8.24 24.06 34.83
N VAL A 537 -8.03 22.80 34.44
CA VAL A 537 -6.70 22.17 34.40
C VAL A 537 -5.83 22.84 33.33
N ASP A 538 -6.37 23.14 32.14
CA ASP A 538 -5.67 23.88 31.07
C ASP A 538 -5.28 25.30 31.53
N GLY A 539 -6.18 25.99 32.25
CA GLY A 539 -5.89 27.31 32.83
C GLY A 539 -4.79 27.27 33.89
N PHE A 540 -4.73 26.21 34.70
CA PHE A 540 -3.66 25.99 35.66
C PHE A 540 -2.35 25.53 35.00
N HIS A 541 -2.43 24.73 33.94
CA HIS A 541 -1.30 24.39 33.09
C HIS A 541 -0.66 25.64 32.51
N GLU A 542 -1.46 26.57 31.96
CA GLU A 542 -0.94 27.83 31.42
C GLU A 542 -0.24 28.66 32.50
N TYR A 543 -0.78 28.71 33.73
CA TYR A 543 -0.09 29.34 34.86
C TYR A 543 1.27 28.69 35.14
N LEU A 544 1.34 27.37 35.32
CA LEU A 544 2.61 26.67 35.57
C LEU A 544 3.61 26.78 34.40
N ALA A 545 3.10 26.86 33.18
CA ALA A 545 3.88 26.95 31.95
C ALA A 545 4.37 28.37 31.64
N THR A 546 3.75 29.42 32.19
CA THR A 546 4.10 30.82 31.88
C THR A 546 4.63 31.60 33.07
N ALA A 547 4.17 31.31 34.30
CA ALA A 547 4.56 32.04 35.49
C ALA A 547 6.08 32.12 35.64
N GLU A 548 6.56 33.34 35.87
CA GLU A 548 7.95 33.64 36.21
C GLU A 548 8.15 33.49 37.73
N ALA A 549 9.38 33.20 38.16
CA ALA A 549 9.69 32.89 39.57
C ALA A 549 9.42 34.06 40.54
N ASP A 550 9.42 35.28 40.04
CA ASP A 550 9.08 36.52 40.74
C ASP A 550 7.56 36.79 40.83
N GLN A 551 6.77 36.23 39.92
CA GLN A 551 5.31 36.37 39.90
C GLN A 551 4.59 35.38 40.83
N ILE A 552 5.28 34.34 41.30
CA ILE A 552 4.75 33.39 42.28
C ILE A 552 4.72 34.07 43.64
N GLN A 553 3.52 34.49 44.07
CA GLN A 553 3.29 35.02 45.41
C GLN A 553 3.43 33.89 46.43
N PHE A 554 4.40 34.02 47.33
CA PHE A 554 4.52 33.15 48.49
C PHE A 554 3.51 33.64 49.53
N GLU A 555 2.36 32.98 49.62
CA GLU A 555 1.48 33.11 50.78
C GLU A 555 2.29 32.65 52.00
N GLU A 556 2.55 33.56 52.95
CA GLU A 556 3.42 33.34 54.11
C GLU A 556 3.05 32.02 54.84
N GLY A 557 3.83 30.96 54.61
CA GLY A 557 3.73 29.68 55.32
C GLY A 557 3.20 28.47 54.53
N ARG A 558 2.80 28.60 53.26
CA ARG A 558 2.39 27.43 52.44
C ARG A 558 3.55 26.86 51.64
N ASP A 559 3.73 25.53 51.70
CA ASP A 559 4.69 24.80 50.86
C ASP A 559 4.13 24.62 49.43
N ILE A 560 4.13 25.73 48.68
CA ILE A 560 3.64 25.80 47.28
C ILE A 560 4.41 24.82 46.39
N PHE A 561 5.66 24.52 46.74
CA PHE A 561 6.47 23.53 46.02
C PHE A 561 5.82 22.16 46.07
N SER A 562 5.51 21.68 47.27
CA SER A 562 4.86 20.39 47.48
C SER A 562 3.45 20.36 46.89
N GLU A 563 2.70 21.45 46.99
CA GLU A 563 1.33 21.53 46.48
C GLU A 563 1.24 21.41 44.95
N TYR A 564 2.16 22.01 44.20
CA TYR A 564 2.09 22.05 42.73
C TYR A 564 2.90 20.95 42.05
N LEU A 565 3.82 20.28 42.76
CA LEU A 565 4.66 19.23 42.19
C LEU A 565 3.87 18.06 41.57
N PRO A 566 2.81 17.50 42.20
CA PRO A 566 2.01 16.45 41.59
C PRO A 566 1.40 16.88 40.25
N TRP A 567 0.88 18.10 40.19
CA TRP A 567 0.31 18.66 38.98
C TRP A 567 1.35 18.93 37.91
N ALA A 568 2.53 19.44 38.26
CA ALA A 568 3.64 19.60 37.34
C ALA A 568 4.06 18.26 36.71
N ILE A 569 3.95 17.15 37.45
CA ILE A 569 4.19 15.80 36.93
C ILE A 569 3.10 15.40 35.95
N ALA A 570 1.82 15.43 36.35
CA ALA A 570 0.70 15.06 35.50
C ALA A 570 0.63 15.89 34.20
N LEU A 571 0.98 17.17 34.29
CA LEU A 571 0.99 18.12 33.18
C LEU A 571 2.30 18.12 32.38
N ASN A 572 3.26 17.26 32.71
CA ASN A 572 4.55 17.14 32.02
C ASN A 572 5.39 18.45 32.05
N LEU A 573 5.27 19.22 33.13
CA LEU A 573 6.01 20.46 33.40
C LEU A 573 7.09 20.29 34.49
N THR A 574 7.35 19.05 34.93
CA THR A 574 8.29 18.71 36.03
C THR A 574 9.65 19.39 35.90
N ASN A 575 10.29 19.33 34.72
CA ASN A 575 11.63 19.88 34.52
C ASN A 575 11.66 21.40 34.70
N ARG A 576 10.63 22.11 34.19
CA ARG A 576 10.51 23.56 34.34
C ARG A 576 10.27 23.92 35.80
N TRP A 577 9.33 23.23 36.44
CA TRP A 577 9.02 23.46 37.86
C TRP A 577 10.23 23.25 38.76
N ALA A 578 10.99 22.19 38.52
CA ALA A 578 12.22 21.89 39.25
C ALA A 578 13.30 22.98 39.09
N GLN A 579 13.41 23.58 37.90
CA GLN A 579 14.33 24.71 37.65
C GLN A 579 13.90 25.98 38.37
N ILE A 580 12.60 26.29 38.40
CA ILE A 580 12.05 27.43 39.16
C ILE A 580 12.38 27.25 40.64
N CYS A 581 12.15 26.06 41.19
CA CYS A 581 12.39 25.79 42.61
C CYS A 581 13.87 25.83 42.97
N ARG A 582 14.75 25.33 42.09
CA ARG A 582 16.20 25.46 42.27
C ARG A 582 16.62 26.93 42.35
N ARG A 583 16.11 27.78 41.44
CA ARG A 583 16.42 29.22 41.44
C ARG A 583 15.88 29.90 42.72
N LEU A 584 14.66 29.58 43.13
CA LEU A 584 14.07 30.13 44.35
C LEU A 584 14.82 29.70 45.62
N ALA A 585 15.38 28.49 45.64
CA ALA A 585 16.25 28.02 46.71
C ALA A 585 17.60 28.76 46.72
N GLU A 586 18.20 29.00 45.54
CA GLU A 586 19.42 29.82 45.39
C GLU A 586 19.21 31.28 45.83
N GLU A 587 18.02 31.84 45.60
CA GLU A 587 17.60 33.18 46.02
C GLU A 587 17.21 33.25 47.52
N GLY A 588 17.23 32.12 48.25
CA GLY A 588 16.85 32.06 49.66
C GLY A 588 15.35 32.22 49.93
N ARG A 589 14.51 32.14 48.89
CA ARG A 589 13.04 32.24 48.96
C ARG A 589 12.37 30.90 49.25
N LEU A 590 13.07 29.80 49.04
CA LEU A 590 12.69 28.45 49.49
C LEU A 590 13.72 27.93 50.49
N PRO A 591 13.29 27.24 51.57
CA PRO A 591 14.22 26.65 52.52
C PRO A 591 15.06 25.55 51.85
N ALA A 592 16.35 25.48 52.18
CA ALA A 592 17.25 24.43 51.71
C ALA A 592 17.01 23.07 52.41
N THR A 593 16.06 23.00 53.35
CA THR A 593 15.68 21.77 54.03
C THR A 593 14.76 20.93 53.14
N PRO A 594 14.89 19.60 53.14
CA PRO A 594 13.99 18.72 52.41
C PRO A 594 12.53 18.89 52.88
N PRO A 595 11.55 18.73 51.98
CA PRO A 595 10.13 18.68 52.33
C PRO A 595 9.82 17.55 53.32
N ALA A 596 8.76 17.71 54.12
CA ALA A 596 8.37 16.73 55.14
C ALA A 596 8.03 15.34 54.60
N TRP A 597 7.67 15.25 53.31
CA TRP A 597 7.37 14.00 52.63
C TRP A 597 8.62 13.27 52.11
N TYR A 598 9.79 13.90 52.12
CA TYR A 598 11.07 13.25 51.80
C TYR A 598 11.70 12.65 53.07
N TYR A 599 12.23 11.43 52.96
CA TYR A 599 13.02 10.80 54.02
C TYR A 599 14.38 10.35 53.48
N GLY A 600 15.45 10.56 54.24
CA GLY A 600 16.81 10.27 53.81
C GLY A 600 17.80 11.27 54.38
N ASP A 601 19.02 11.26 53.85
CA ASP A 601 20.02 12.27 54.20
C ASP A 601 19.57 13.65 53.69
N PRO A 602 19.38 14.65 54.57
CA PRO A 602 19.04 16.01 54.14
C PRO A 602 20.08 16.63 53.21
N ALA A 603 21.34 16.20 53.29
CA ALA A 603 22.42 16.71 52.44
C ALA A 603 22.34 16.21 50.99
N SER A 604 21.64 15.10 50.73
CA SER A 604 21.46 14.54 49.39
C SER A 604 20.23 15.09 48.65
N PHE A 605 19.38 15.89 49.32
CA PHE A 605 18.18 16.44 48.71
C PHE A 605 18.49 17.65 47.81
N ASN A 606 18.08 17.56 46.54
CA ASN A 606 18.18 18.66 45.59
C ASN A 606 16.92 18.74 44.73
N TYR A 607 16.24 19.89 44.74
CA TYR A 607 14.99 20.14 44.02
C TYR A 607 15.04 19.76 42.52
N GLY A 608 16.15 20.05 41.84
CA GLY A 608 16.34 19.77 40.42
C GLY A 608 16.60 18.29 40.12
N TYR A 609 17.49 17.68 40.91
CA TYR A 609 17.90 16.29 40.73
C TYR A 609 16.79 15.31 41.12
N PHE A 610 16.11 15.59 42.24
CA PHE A 610 15.03 14.77 42.77
C PHE A 610 13.84 14.69 41.81
N ALA A 611 13.31 15.83 41.36
CA ALA A 611 12.12 15.86 40.50
C ALA A 611 12.35 15.21 39.11
N GLY A 612 13.55 15.35 38.54
CA GLY A 612 13.87 14.81 37.22
C GLY A 612 14.14 13.29 37.22
N ASN A 613 14.96 12.81 38.15
CA ASN A 613 15.41 11.41 38.16
C ASN A 613 14.40 10.47 38.81
N MET A 614 13.74 10.92 39.89
CA MET A 614 12.70 10.12 40.55
C MET A 614 11.54 9.82 39.60
N VAL A 615 11.04 10.83 38.88
CA VAL A 615 9.92 10.66 37.92
C VAL A 615 10.31 9.72 36.78
N ARG A 616 11.55 9.80 36.29
CA ARG A 616 12.06 8.86 35.27
C ARG A 616 12.14 7.43 35.79
N SER A 617 12.64 7.23 37.01
CA SER A 617 12.74 5.91 37.65
C SER A 617 11.37 5.28 37.90
N MET A 618 10.42 6.04 38.46
CA MET A 618 9.04 5.59 38.65
C MET A 618 8.35 5.34 37.30
N SER A 619 8.65 6.13 36.26
CA SER A 619 8.13 5.91 34.91
C SER A 619 8.67 4.62 34.28
N ALA A 620 9.93 4.28 34.55
CA ALA A 620 10.52 3.01 34.13
C ALA A 620 9.90 1.82 34.87
N GLY A 621 9.67 1.95 36.18
CA GLY A 621 8.99 0.94 37.00
C GLY A 621 7.49 0.75 36.68
N SER A 622 6.89 1.64 35.90
CA SER A 622 5.50 1.57 35.44
C SER A 622 5.37 1.27 33.94
N SER A 623 6.46 0.92 33.25
CA SER A 623 6.47 0.60 31.81
C SER A 623 6.98 -0.83 31.54
N PRO A 624 6.40 -1.58 30.59
CA PRO A 624 6.91 -2.89 30.18
C PRO A 624 8.21 -2.77 29.36
N ALA A 625 9.07 -3.80 29.41
CA ALA A 625 10.37 -3.80 28.72
C ALA A 625 10.23 -3.87 27.17
N PRO A 626 11.07 -3.16 26.39
CA PRO A 626 10.99 -3.17 24.92
C PRO A 626 11.54 -4.46 24.28
N SER A 627 10.90 -4.93 23.21
CA SER A 627 11.32 -6.05 22.35
C SER A 627 12.13 -5.56 21.13
N SER A 628 13.27 -6.19 20.83
CA SER A 628 14.20 -5.81 19.76
C SER A 628 13.95 -6.52 18.41
N GLY A 629 14.14 -5.82 17.28
CA GLY A 629 14.10 -6.43 15.94
C GLY A 629 14.56 -5.54 14.77
N GLY A 630 15.77 -5.83 14.24
CA GLY A 630 16.10 -6.05 12.81
C GLY A 630 16.10 -4.91 11.78
N SER A 631 17.30 -4.50 11.34
CA SER A 631 17.60 -3.55 10.25
C SER A 631 17.54 -4.20 8.85
N GLY A 632 16.99 -3.52 7.83
CA GLY A 632 16.91 -3.98 6.44
C GLY A 632 17.97 -3.37 5.50
N SER A 633 18.36 -4.12 4.47
CA SER A 633 19.24 -3.70 3.37
C SER A 633 18.47 -3.50 2.06
N GLY A 634 18.81 -2.44 1.31
CA GLY A 634 18.19 -2.08 0.03
C GLY A 634 18.95 -2.60 -1.19
N PHE A 635 18.22 -2.82 -2.28
CA PHE A 635 18.76 -3.10 -3.61
C PHE A 635 18.26 -2.05 -4.61
N GLY A 636 19.15 -1.60 -5.50
CA GLY A 636 18.83 -0.79 -6.66
C GLY A 636 19.52 -1.35 -7.90
N SER A 637 18.81 -1.40 -9.02
CA SER A 637 19.34 -1.72 -10.35
C SER A 637 18.81 -0.70 -11.35
N SER A 638 19.69 -0.22 -12.22
CA SER A 638 19.36 0.59 -13.38
C SER A 638 19.98 -0.05 -14.62
N GLY A 639 19.19 -0.19 -15.69
CA GLY A 639 19.66 -0.55 -17.02
C GLY A 639 18.71 0.04 -18.06
N GLY A 640 19.27 0.65 -19.11
CA GLY A 640 18.52 1.22 -20.22
C GLY A 640 19.25 1.00 -21.54
N SER A 641 18.49 1.03 -22.64
CA SER A 641 18.99 1.29 -23.99
C SER A 641 17.82 1.66 -24.93
N SER A 642 18.09 2.58 -25.87
CA SER A 642 17.21 3.02 -26.95
C SER A 642 17.92 2.84 -28.30
N PHE A 643 17.11 2.66 -29.34
CA PHE A 643 17.44 2.36 -30.73
C PHE A 643 17.15 3.58 -31.64
N SER A 644 17.86 3.64 -32.77
CA SER A 644 17.83 4.70 -33.79
C SER A 644 17.26 4.18 -35.11
N GLY A 645 16.39 4.99 -35.75
CA GLY A 645 15.63 4.64 -36.97
C GLY A 645 16.23 5.11 -38.31
N GLY A 646 15.65 4.59 -39.40
CA GLY A 646 15.88 5.00 -40.79
C GLY A 646 14.67 4.59 -41.65
N GLY A 647 14.21 5.50 -42.54
CA GLY A 647 12.96 5.37 -43.29
C GLY A 647 13.00 4.43 -44.51
N GLY A 648 11.89 3.73 -44.73
CA GLY A 648 11.63 2.82 -45.86
C GLY A 648 10.52 1.82 -45.49
N PHE A 649 9.48 1.70 -46.32
CA PHE A 649 8.23 0.92 -46.08
C PHE A 649 7.51 1.30 -44.77
N SER A 650 6.23 0.94 -44.58
CA SER A 650 5.48 1.37 -43.38
C SER A 650 6.04 0.79 -42.07
N GLY A 651 6.85 -0.27 -42.13
CA GLY A 651 7.25 -1.07 -40.96
C GLY A 651 6.08 -1.88 -40.37
N GLY A 652 6.39 -2.86 -39.54
CA GLY A 652 5.40 -3.71 -38.85
C GLY A 652 4.65 -4.66 -39.80
N GLY A 653 5.34 -5.71 -40.26
CA GLY A 653 4.76 -6.75 -41.12
C GLY A 653 3.50 -7.31 -40.48
N GLY A 654 2.47 -7.51 -41.31
CA GLY A 654 1.21 -8.08 -40.82
C GLY A 654 0.95 -9.43 -41.44
N GLY A 655 0.23 -10.30 -40.73
CA GLY A 655 -0.11 -11.63 -41.21
C GLY A 655 0.97 -12.70 -40.97
N GLY A 656 0.97 -13.77 -41.77
CA GLY A 656 2.03 -14.80 -41.73
C GLY A 656 2.13 -15.59 -40.43
N GLY A 657 1.23 -16.54 -40.20
CA GLY A 657 1.26 -17.29 -38.95
C GLY A 657 2.23 -18.46 -38.93
N GLY A 658 2.10 -19.29 -37.91
CA GLY A 658 2.91 -20.48 -37.69
C GLY A 658 2.54 -21.68 -38.55
N ALA A 659 3.39 -22.72 -38.46
CA ALA A 659 3.05 -24.07 -38.89
C ALA A 659 3.70 -25.10 -37.98
N SER A 660 3.02 -26.21 -37.70
CA SER A 660 3.52 -27.33 -36.89
C SER A 660 2.92 -28.65 -37.36
N SER A 661 3.49 -29.79 -36.98
CA SER A 661 2.85 -31.10 -37.20
C SER A 661 1.96 -31.50 -36.03
N TRP A 662 1.14 -32.54 -36.22
CA TRP A 662 0.36 -33.19 -35.17
C TRP A 662 0.13 -34.68 -35.42
#